data_AF-A0AA97KJI5-F1
#
_entry.id   AF-A0AA97KJI5-F1
#
_cell.length_a   1.000
_cell.length_b   1.000
_cell.length_c   1.000
_cell.angle_alpha   90.00
_cell.angle_beta   90.00
_cell.angle_gamma   90.00
#
_symmetry.space_group_name_H-M   'P 1'
#
loop_
_entity.id
_entity.type
_entity.pdbx_description
1 polymer ?
#
loop_
_entity_poly.entity_id
_entity_poly.type
_entity_poly.pdbx_seq_one_letter_code
_entity_poly.pdbx_strand_id
1 'polypeptide(L)'
;MPAKGKYFFNENESCKITDPLYEKYRYSSQQHPLLLFLLGIAFAYCVTLVVILCTQDIPREHLAFIITVCTASVIFMIIYVLVYIESFFWCRLKFFAAVVWICFLVLGYVSVFENGKASQVAAWEQVPFFLFVIFTAYTMLPFGMRDAIIVSSISALSHIVVLTVAAYGGEHEKPLAFQVLANAFIFLCGNLMGAFHKHQIQDASLDLYRYTLKCIQVQMKLKIEKRQQESLLLSILPAHISMGMKLAIIERLKETNDRKKHDNNFHSLYVKRHQNVSILYADIVGFTRLASDCSPKELVVMLNELFGKFDQIAKENECMRIKILGDCYYCVSGLPVSLPVHAKNCVKMGLDMCEAIKQVREATGVDISMRVGIHSGNVLCGVIGLRKWQYDVWSHDVSLANRMESAGVPGRVHITEATLNHLGKAYEVEEGNGHLRDPYLKAMNITTYLVIDPRSKQRSSNHHQISQARTHDGLKIRASVRMTRYLESWGAARPFAHLNHRESVSSDTSAPGRKHRKEMTLHLANRQRASESLDGCRPEHACPPSVVNYKNTSQKGRMEEDIHDKMLSTIEGLSSAKPWCGSTDDFRGLCGFLLFFVEMGLEKEYRTIPIPKLRSYFVCASVVLLCMFLVQILIMPRTAKLGISFGMVAVIMGLILCICFADKCWRSCSERWPPLRALCTFSKKVKTMPTVRLPLAAVAIGSLLIIAVFNLPVTQPTRNRTASPMDELATLGIMPGNNVVTVYSYCTYCCLLGFIACSVFLRMSFELKLILLSGGVVGYFIIFNTWLPLNANHGAVSNITKRFIMKDPRTMTNLYLALFYITLVLLSKQIDYYCRLDCLQKNKFKKEHEEFETMENVNRLLLENVLPAHVAAHFIGDKLTEDWYHQSYDCVCVMFASVPDFKVFYTECDVNKEGLECLRLLNEIIADFDELLLKPKFSGVEKIKTIGSTYMAASGLGVTPGQENNLDQERQHAQIGIMVEFALGLMTKLDGINRHSFNNFRLRVGINHGPVIAGVIGARKPQYDIWGNTVNVASRMESTGELGKIQVTEETCKILESLGYACECRGLIKVKGKGELRTYFVCTDTAKSQVL
;
A
#
# COMPACT_ATOMS: atom_id res chain seq x y z
N MET A 1 3.54 2.17 -21.30
CA MET A 1 4.57 2.31 -20.23
C MET A 1 3.84 2.54 -18.91
N PRO A 2 4.19 1.85 -17.81
CA PRO A 2 3.56 2.06 -16.50
C PRO A 2 3.94 3.42 -15.89
N ALA A 3 3.03 3.99 -15.11
CA ALA A 3 3.06 5.40 -14.71
C ALA A 3 3.90 5.67 -13.44
N LYS A 4 5.20 5.38 -13.51
CA LYS A 4 6.18 5.69 -12.45
C LYS A 4 6.22 7.19 -12.14
N GLY A 5 5.41 7.64 -11.17
CA GLY A 5 5.46 9.02 -10.67
C GLY A 5 4.28 9.49 -9.82
N LYS A 6 3.06 8.99 -10.02
CA LYS A 6 1.84 9.60 -9.43
C LYS A 6 1.75 9.62 -7.89
N TYR A 7 2.52 8.81 -7.17
CA TYR A 7 2.46 8.72 -5.70
C TYR A 7 3.72 9.23 -4.97
N PHE A 8 4.66 9.87 -5.67
CA PHE A 8 5.75 10.60 -5.01
C PHE A 8 5.24 11.95 -4.47
N PHE A 9 4.68 11.91 -3.25
CA PHE A 9 4.24 13.08 -2.52
C PHE A 9 5.36 14.10 -2.30
N ASN A 10 4.97 15.37 -2.31
CA ASN A 10 5.80 16.55 -2.14
C ASN A 10 6.75 16.42 -0.93
N GLU A 11 8.06 16.59 -1.10
CA GLU A 11 9.05 16.29 -0.05
C GLU A 11 9.03 17.26 1.16
N ASN A 12 8.25 18.34 1.08
CA ASN A 12 8.31 19.49 1.98
C ASN A 12 7.47 19.40 3.27
N GLU A 13 6.60 18.38 3.45
CA GLU A 13 5.97 18.14 4.76
C GLU A 13 6.98 17.51 5.73
N SER A 14 7.82 18.39 6.29
CA SER A 14 8.88 18.03 7.23
C SER A 14 8.31 17.64 8.59
N CYS A 15 8.10 16.33 8.80
CA CYS A 15 7.83 15.78 10.13
C CYS A 15 8.95 16.24 11.09
N LYS A 16 8.55 16.98 12.14
CA LYS A 16 9.44 17.60 13.12
C LYS A 16 10.13 16.50 13.93
N ILE A 17 11.39 16.77 14.30
CA ILE A 17 12.26 15.80 14.99
C ILE A 17 11.77 15.46 16.42
N THR A 18 10.78 16.20 16.94
CA THR A 18 10.13 16.03 18.24
C THR A 18 8.93 15.08 18.19
N ASP A 19 9.02 14.00 17.42
CA ASP A 19 7.98 12.97 17.31
C ASP A 19 8.19 11.89 18.39
N PRO A 20 7.26 11.70 19.35
CA PRO A 20 7.42 10.70 20.42
C PRO A 20 7.48 9.26 19.89
N LEU A 21 6.90 8.98 18.71
CA LEU A 21 6.99 7.67 18.07
C LEU A 21 8.41 7.38 17.56
N TYR A 22 9.18 8.41 17.16
CA TYR A 22 10.59 8.24 16.82
C TYR A 22 11.44 7.90 18.05
N GLU A 23 11.17 8.51 19.21
CA GLU A 23 11.85 8.13 20.45
C GLU A 23 11.48 6.70 20.88
N LYS A 24 10.19 6.31 20.85
CA LYS A 24 9.79 4.90 21.13
C LYS A 24 10.49 3.93 20.16
N TYR A 25 10.47 4.19 18.86
CA TYR A 25 11.14 3.37 17.85
C TYR A 25 12.65 3.25 18.09
N ARG A 26 13.33 4.37 18.33
CA ARG A 26 14.79 4.41 18.53
C ARG A 26 15.20 3.65 19.79
N TYR A 27 14.49 3.86 20.91
CA TYR A 27 14.78 3.14 22.14
C TYR A 27 14.48 1.64 22.00
N SER A 28 13.39 1.29 21.30
CA SER A 28 12.93 -0.09 21.13
C SER A 28 13.83 -0.89 20.19
N SER A 29 13.88 -0.49 18.92
CA SER A 29 14.55 -1.27 17.88
C SER A 29 16.07 -1.29 18.07
N GLN A 30 16.68 -0.16 18.47
CA GLN A 30 18.14 0.01 18.45
C GLN A 30 18.82 -0.05 19.83
N GLN A 31 18.34 0.69 20.82
CA GLN A 31 19.15 0.94 22.03
C GLN A 31 18.98 -0.13 23.13
N HIS A 32 17.85 -0.83 23.18
CA HIS A 32 17.61 -1.94 24.12
C HIS A 32 18.65 -3.08 24.03
N PRO A 33 18.87 -3.74 22.86
CA PRO A 33 19.84 -4.85 22.78
C PRO A 33 21.31 -4.39 22.92
N LEU A 34 21.64 -3.17 22.48
CA LEU A 34 22.99 -2.61 22.67
C LEU A 34 23.33 -2.44 24.15
N LEU A 35 22.36 -2.02 24.98
CA LEU A 35 22.56 -1.93 26.43
C LEU A 35 22.66 -3.31 27.09
N LEU A 36 21.86 -4.30 26.66
CA LEU A 36 21.98 -5.69 27.15
C LEU A 36 23.37 -6.27 26.86
N PHE A 37 23.92 -6.06 25.64
CA PHE A 37 25.29 -6.48 25.33
C PHE A 37 26.32 -5.74 26.18
N LEU A 38 26.19 -4.42 26.39
CA LEU A 38 27.11 -3.68 27.26
C LEU A 38 27.10 -4.19 28.70
N LEU A 39 25.92 -4.48 29.27
CA LEU A 39 25.78 -5.02 30.63
C LEU A 39 26.38 -6.43 30.75
N GLY A 40 26.17 -7.28 29.74
CA GLY A 40 26.80 -8.61 29.68
C GLY A 40 28.33 -8.54 29.60
N ILE A 41 28.87 -7.62 28.80
CA ILE A 41 30.32 -7.36 28.70
C ILE A 41 30.86 -6.81 30.03
N ALA A 42 30.15 -5.86 30.65
CA ALA A 42 30.54 -5.24 31.92
C ALA A 42 30.57 -6.27 33.07
N PHE A 43 29.55 -7.13 33.15
CA PHE A 43 29.52 -8.23 34.12
C PHE A 43 30.65 -9.23 33.87
N ALA A 44 30.85 -9.67 32.62
CA ALA A 44 31.94 -10.59 32.27
C ALA A 44 33.33 -10.01 32.60
N TYR A 45 33.55 -8.71 32.36
CA TYR A 45 34.77 -8.00 32.74
C TYR A 45 34.97 -7.95 34.27
N CYS A 46 33.93 -7.68 35.04
CA CYS A 46 34.03 -7.70 36.50
C CYS A 46 34.29 -9.13 37.03
N VAL A 47 33.68 -10.16 36.44
CA VAL A 47 33.96 -11.56 36.79
C VAL A 47 35.40 -11.96 36.47
N THR A 48 35.96 -11.56 35.32
CA THR A 48 37.38 -11.86 35.03
C THR A 48 38.33 -11.12 35.96
N LEU A 49 38.02 -9.88 36.36
CA LEU A 49 38.76 -9.18 37.42
C LEU A 49 38.71 -9.95 38.76
N VAL A 50 37.53 -10.40 39.22
CA VAL A 50 37.42 -11.21 40.45
C VAL A 50 38.23 -12.50 40.35
N VAL A 51 38.18 -13.22 39.22
CA VAL A 51 38.99 -14.44 39.03
C VAL A 51 40.50 -14.15 39.13
N ILE A 52 40.97 -13.07 38.48
CA ILE A 52 42.38 -12.65 38.53
C ILE A 52 42.82 -12.29 39.96
N LEU A 53 41.95 -11.67 40.76
CA LEU A 53 42.20 -11.37 42.18
C LEU A 53 42.23 -12.65 43.03
N CYS A 54 41.29 -13.57 42.83
CA CYS A 54 41.24 -14.84 43.56
C CYS A 54 42.49 -15.72 43.33
N THR A 55 43.17 -15.59 42.18
CA THR A 55 44.41 -16.32 41.89
C THR A 55 45.69 -15.71 42.51
N GLN A 56 45.59 -14.69 43.38
CA GLN A 56 46.76 -13.94 43.90
C GLN A 56 47.04 -14.09 45.41
N ASP A 57 46.24 -14.84 46.18
CA ASP A 57 46.46 -15.20 47.61
C ASP A 57 46.75 -14.04 48.62
N ILE A 58 46.61 -12.77 48.24
CA ILE A 58 46.85 -11.60 49.10
C ILE A 58 45.55 -10.77 49.25
N PRO A 59 44.58 -11.20 50.09
CA PRO A 59 43.25 -10.57 50.15
C PRO A 59 43.18 -9.30 51.01
N ARG A 60 44.19 -9.01 51.86
CA ARG A 60 44.08 -7.97 52.90
C ARG A 60 44.43 -6.54 52.45
N GLU A 61 45.28 -6.38 51.43
CA GLU A 61 45.67 -5.03 50.94
C GLU A 61 44.70 -4.49 49.87
N HIS A 62 43.95 -5.37 49.19
CA HIS A 62 43.11 -5.07 48.02
C HIS A 62 41.60 -5.00 48.31
N LEU A 63 41.21 -4.94 49.58
CA LEU A 63 39.82 -5.09 50.03
C LEU A 63 38.84 -4.07 49.40
N ALA A 64 39.25 -2.81 49.28
CA ALA A 64 38.40 -1.74 48.74
C ALA A 64 38.04 -1.97 47.25
N PHE A 65 38.99 -2.49 46.47
CA PHE A 65 38.77 -2.81 45.06
C PHE A 65 37.89 -4.05 44.90
N ILE A 66 38.15 -5.12 45.66
CA ILE A 66 37.29 -6.32 45.67
C ILE A 66 35.82 -5.96 45.96
N ILE A 67 35.57 -5.12 46.98
CA ILE A 67 34.23 -4.62 47.31
C ILE A 67 33.64 -3.82 46.13
N THR A 68 34.43 -2.99 45.46
CA THR A 68 34.00 -2.18 44.31
C THR A 68 33.63 -3.05 43.10
N VAL A 69 34.44 -4.06 42.75
CA VAL A 69 34.14 -4.98 41.63
C VAL A 69 32.89 -5.81 41.92
N CYS A 70 32.75 -6.33 43.14
CA CYS A 70 31.58 -7.12 43.54
C CYS A 70 30.29 -6.29 43.55
N THR A 71 30.32 -5.07 44.10
CA THR A 71 29.14 -4.18 44.10
C THR A 71 28.76 -3.72 42.68
N ALA A 72 29.73 -3.38 41.82
CA ALA A 72 29.47 -3.08 40.42
C ALA A 72 28.85 -4.28 39.67
N SER A 73 29.35 -5.50 39.92
CA SER A 73 28.80 -6.74 39.34
C SER A 73 27.32 -6.94 39.68
N VAL A 74 26.96 -6.75 40.96
CA VAL A 74 25.57 -6.86 41.43
C VAL A 74 24.69 -5.78 40.79
N ILE A 75 25.17 -4.54 40.69
CA ILE A 75 24.43 -3.44 40.03
C ILE A 75 24.20 -3.76 38.55
N PHE A 76 25.22 -4.24 37.81
CA PHE A 76 25.07 -4.60 36.40
C PHE A 76 24.08 -5.75 36.20
N MET A 77 24.06 -6.77 37.07
CA MET A 77 23.09 -7.85 37.02
C MET A 77 21.66 -7.39 37.33
N ILE A 78 21.46 -6.53 38.34
CA ILE A 78 20.14 -5.94 38.64
C ILE A 78 19.63 -5.14 37.45
N ILE A 79 20.47 -4.29 36.84
CA ILE A 79 20.08 -3.51 35.66
C ILE A 79 19.79 -4.43 34.48
N TYR A 80 20.58 -5.50 34.25
CA TYR A 80 20.34 -6.47 33.18
C TYR A 80 18.94 -7.12 33.29
N VAL A 81 18.55 -7.57 34.48
CA VAL A 81 17.21 -8.13 34.73
C VAL A 81 16.11 -7.08 34.54
N LEU A 82 16.32 -5.83 35.00
CA LEU A 82 15.36 -4.74 34.80
C LEU A 82 15.22 -4.29 33.33
N VAL A 83 16.26 -4.45 32.50
CA VAL A 83 16.22 -4.20 31.05
C VAL A 83 15.47 -5.33 30.33
N TYR A 84 15.60 -6.57 30.82
CA TYR A 84 14.91 -7.74 30.27
C TYR A 84 13.38 -7.69 30.51
N ILE A 85 12.95 -7.08 31.62
CA ILE A 85 11.52 -6.89 31.94
C ILE A 85 10.99 -5.62 31.24
N GLU A 86 10.45 -5.82 30.04
CA GLU A 86 10.10 -4.74 29.10
C GLU A 86 9.16 -3.65 29.65
N SER A 87 8.32 -3.92 30.65
CA SER A 87 7.25 -3.01 31.07
C SER A 87 7.69 -1.75 31.85
N PHE A 88 8.77 -1.82 32.65
CA PHE A 88 9.17 -0.70 33.55
C PHE A 88 10.23 0.24 32.92
N PHE A 89 10.87 -0.22 31.85
CA PHE A 89 12.16 0.28 31.40
C PHE A 89 12.12 1.63 30.66
N TRP A 90 11.11 1.83 29.79
CA TRP A 90 11.03 2.93 28.81
C TRP A 90 11.18 4.32 29.42
N CYS A 91 10.42 4.63 30.47
CA CYS A 91 10.35 5.98 31.05
C CYS A 91 11.58 6.37 31.88
N ARG A 92 12.49 5.43 32.18
CA ARG A 92 13.66 5.66 33.06
C ARG A 92 15.00 5.28 32.41
N LEU A 93 15.02 4.98 31.11
CA LEU A 93 16.20 4.49 30.40
C LEU A 93 17.47 5.36 30.57
N LYS A 94 17.35 6.69 30.53
CA LYS A 94 18.49 7.61 30.74
C LYS A 94 19.07 7.54 32.16
N PHE A 95 18.27 7.19 33.17
CA PHE A 95 18.73 7.04 34.56
C PHE A 95 19.60 5.79 34.72
N PHE A 96 19.16 4.63 34.20
CA PHE A 96 19.97 3.41 34.23
C PHE A 96 21.31 3.58 33.48
N ALA A 97 21.30 4.32 32.35
CA ALA A 97 22.52 4.66 31.63
C ALA A 97 23.50 5.54 32.44
N ALA A 98 22.99 6.49 33.22
CA ALA A 98 23.81 7.30 34.13
C ALA A 98 24.39 6.46 35.27
N VAL A 99 23.63 5.52 35.84
CA VAL A 99 24.13 4.59 36.87
C VAL A 99 25.26 3.71 36.31
N VAL A 100 25.11 3.13 35.11
CA VAL A 100 26.17 2.32 34.46
C VAL A 100 27.44 3.15 34.23
N TRP A 101 27.30 4.40 33.75
CA TRP A 101 28.44 5.29 33.56
C TRP A 101 29.16 5.65 34.88
N ILE A 102 28.41 5.93 35.96
CA ILE A 102 28.98 6.19 37.28
C ILE A 102 29.70 4.95 37.81
N CYS A 103 29.11 3.75 37.67
CA CYS A 103 29.75 2.50 38.09
C CYS A 103 31.08 2.25 37.36
N PHE A 104 31.14 2.53 36.04
CA PHE A 104 32.41 2.48 35.33
C PHE A 104 33.41 3.51 35.86
N LEU A 105 33.03 4.78 36.06
CA LEU A 105 33.96 5.79 36.59
C LEU A 105 34.52 5.40 37.96
N VAL A 106 33.68 4.91 38.87
CA VAL A 106 34.12 4.44 40.20
C VAL A 106 35.09 3.27 40.07
N LEU A 107 34.75 2.27 39.25
CA LEU A 107 35.63 1.11 38.99
C LEU A 107 36.99 1.55 38.45
N GLY A 108 37.00 2.49 37.50
CA GLY A 108 38.22 3.06 36.91
C GLY A 108 39.09 3.79 37.94
N TYR A 109 38.50 4.66 38.78
CA TYR A 109 39.27 5.42 39.78
C TYR A 109 39.78 4.57 40.94
N VAL A 110 39.00 3.60 41.43
CA VAL A 110 39.49 2.68 42.47
C VAL A 110 40.66 1.85 41.92
N SER A 111 40.63 1.47 40.65
CA SER A 111 41.74 0.79 39.95
C SER A 111 42.99 1.66 39.69
N VAL A 112 42.94 2.98 39.96
CA VAL A 112 44.12 3.86 39.96
C VAL A 112 44.72 3.96 41.37
N PHE A 113 43.87 4.23 42.36
CA PHE A 113 44.27 4.62 43.72
C PHE A 113 44.50 3.46 44.71
N GLU A 114 44.56 2.22 44.22
CA GLU A 114 44.60 1.01 45.07
C GLU A 114 45.89 0.83 45.89
N ASN A 115 46.95 1.59 45.62
CA ASN A 115 48.24 1.45 46.31
C ASN A 115 48.33 2.28 47.60
N GLY A 116 48.59 1.62 48.73
CA GLY A 116 48.77 2.29 50.03
C GLY A 116 50.06 3.13 50.14
N LYS A 117 49.89 4.42 50.47
CA LYS A 117 50.85 5.38 51.07
C LYS A 117 52.26 5.61 50.47
N ALA A 118 52.78 4.79 49.56
CA ALA A 118 54.22 4.85 49.19
C ALA A 118 54.57 4.49 47.72
N SER A 119 53.72 4.86 46.74
CA SER A 119 54.09 4.77 45.31
C SER A 119 53.45 5.87 44.47
N GLN A 120 54.24 6.54 43.63
CA GLN A 120 53.75 7.57 42.69
C GLN A 120 52.81 6.96 41.63
N VAL A 121 51.74 7.69 41.28
CA VAL A 121 50.81 7.32 40.20
C VAL A 121 51.48 7.58 38.85
N ALA A 122 51.51 6.59 37.97
CA ALA A 122 52.15 6.73 36.67
C ALA A 122 51.18 7.27 35.60
N ALA A 123 51.65 8.18 34.73
CA ALA A 123 50.83 8.88 33.74
C ALA A 123 50.29 8.02 32.56
N TRP A 124 50.27 6.69 32.73
CA TRP A 124 49.77 5.69 31.80
C TRP A 124 48.81 4.67 32.48
N GLU A 125 48.52 4.80 33.77
CA GLU A 125 47.54 3.95 34.44
C GLU A 125 46.11 4.25 33.92
N GLN A 126 45.32 3.19 33.72
CA GLN A 126 43.88 3.21 33.36
C GLN A 126 43.41 3.96 32.09
N VAL A 127 44.30 4.59 31.31
CA VAL A 127 43.95 5.28 30.05
C VAL A 127 43.09 4.43 29.07
N PRO A 128 43.35 3.12 28.85
CA PRO A 128 42.50 2.27 28.00
C PRO A 128 41.05 2.16 28.50
N PHE A 129 40.86 2.10 29.82
CA PHE A 129 39.56 1.91 30.43
C PHE A 129 38.73 3.19 30.33
N PHE A 130 39.32 4.36 30.56
CA PHE A 130 38.62 5.64 30.34
C PHE A 130 38.31 5.89 28.85
N LEU A 131 39.16 5.44 27.93
CA LEU A 131 38.86 5.42 26.49
C LEU A 131 37.67 4.49 26.16
N PHE A 132 37.55 3.34 26.83
CA PHE A 132 36.40 2.44 26.70
C PHE A 132 35.10 3.07 27.22
N VAL A 133 35.14 3.75 28.37
CA VAL A 133 33.99 4.50 28.91
C VAL A 133 33.53 5.59 27.94
N ILE A 134 34.46 6.38 27.39
CA ILE A 134 34.17 7.40 26.37
C ILE A 134 33.51 6.76 25.15
N PHE A 135 34.08 5.68 24.59
CA PHE A 135 33.55 5.05 23.38
C PHE A 135 32.16 4.40 23.60
N THR A 136 31.94 3.72 24.73
CA THR A 136 30.66 3.08 25.06
C THR A 136 29.56 4.09 25.37
N ALA A 137 29.87 5.26 25.95
CA ALA A 137 28.91 6.35 26.16
C ALA A 137 28.34 6.94 24.86
N TYR A 138 29.11 6.90 23.77
CA TYR A 138 28.61 7.26 22.44
C TYR A 138 27.86 6.11 21.74
N THR A 139 28.38 4.89 21.82
CA THR A 139 27.97 3.77 20.94
C THR A 139 26.91 2.83 21.53
N MET A 140 26.99 2.54 22.84
CA MET A 140 26.14 1.55 23.51
C MET A 140 25.12 2.19 24.47
N LEU A 141 25.49 3.27 25.17
CA LEU A 141 24.59 3.90 26.15
C LEU A 141 23.48 4.74 25.47
N PRO A 142 22.22 4.67 25.96
CA PRO A 142 21.02 5.28 25.36
C PRO A 142 20.90 6.80 25.52
N PHE A 143 22.02 7.49 25.65
CA PHE A 143 22.11 8.94 25.74
C PHE A 143 21.71 9.65 24.43
N GLY A 144 21.28 10.91 24.52
CA GLY A 144 21.23 11.83 23.39
C GLY A 144 22.62 12.12 22.79
N MET A 145 22.65 12.96 21.74
CA MET A 145 23.93 13.44 21.19
C MET A 145 24.60 14.43 22.14
N ARG A 146 23.84 15.43 22.62
CA ARG A 146 24.30 16.41 23.63
C ARG A 146 24.73 15.71 24.91
N ASP A 147 23.85 14.86 25.44
CA ASP A 147 24.05 14.09 26.68
C ASP A 147 25.37 13.30 26.64
N ALA A 148 25.68 12.60 25.53
CA ALA A 148 26.92 11.82 25.40
C ALA A 148 28.17 12.68 25.20
N ILE A 149 28.09 13.83 24.54
CA ILE A 149 29.22 14.78 24.48
C ILE A 149 29.57 15.27 25.88
N ILE A 150 28.56 15.63 26.69
CA ILE A 150 28.76 16.08 28.08
C ILE A 150 29.39 14.97 28.92
N VAL A 151 28.77 13.78 28.94
CA VAL A 151 29.22 12.59 29.68
C VAL A 151 30.66 12.20 29.34
N SER A 152 30.99 12.08 28.04
CA SER A 152 32.33 11.68 27.58
C SER A 152 33.39 12.78 27.73
N SER A 153 33.00 14.06 27.68
CA SER A 153 33.90 15.17 27.99
C SER A 153 34.23 15.21 29.48
N ILE A 154 33.24 15.01 30.36
CA ILE A 154 33.46 14.92 31.81
C ILE A 154 34.45 13.79 32.11
N SER A 155 34.26 12.58 31.58
CA SER A 155 35.19 11.46 31.79
C SER A 155 36.60 11.71 31.27
N ALA A 156 36.75 12.45 30.16
CA ALA A 156 38.06 12.81 29.63
C ALA A 156 38.78 13.86 30.52
N LEU A 157 38.08 14.95 30.86
CA LEU A 157 38.64 16.02 31.70
C LEU A 157 38.93 15.52 33.11
N SER A 158 38.03 14.73 33.70
CA SER A 158 38.22 14.21 35.06
C SER A 158 39.42 13.27 35.14
N HIS A 159 39.69 12.47 34.11
CA HIS A 159 40.90 11.64 34.08
C HIS A 159 42.17 12.50 33.97
N ILE A 160 42.19 13.47 33.05
CA ILE A 160 43.35 14.37 32.86
C ILE A 160 43.66 15.14 34.15
N VAL A 161 42.66 15.78 34.76
CA VAL A 161 42.85 16.59 35.98
C VAL A 161 43.36 15.74 37.14
N VAL A 162 42.74 14.59 37.41
CA VAL A 162 43.14 13.70 38.50
C VAL A 162 44.57 13.18 38.28
N LEU A 163 44.92 12.81 37.04
CA LEU A 163 46.26 12.34 36.69
C LEU A 163 47.33 13.44 36.84
N THR A 164 47.04 14.66 36.37
CA THR A 164 47.96 15.80 36.51
C THR A 164 48.19 16.17 37.98
N VAL A 165 47.13 16.18 38.82
CA VAL A 165 47.27 16.44 40.26
C VAL A 165 48.05 15.33 40.97
N ALA A 166 47.75 14.06 40.69
CA ALA A 166 48.42 12.92 41.32
C ALA A 166 49.92 12.80 40.92
N ALA A 167 50.27 13.23 39.71
CA ALA A 167 51.65 13.17 39.20
C ALA A 167 52.51 14.41 39.51
N TYR A 168 51.92 15.50 40.05
CA TYR A 168 52.64 16.75 40.35
C TYR A 168 53.66 16.61 41.50
N GLY A 169 53.55 15.58 42.33
CA GLY A 169 54.45 15.32 43.48
C GLY A 169 55.73 14.54 43.16
N GLY A 170 56.40 14.81 42.04
CA GLY A 170 57.62 14.09 41.64
C GLY A 170 58.62 14.93 40.83
N GLU A 171 59.92 14.80 41.13
CA GLU A 171 61.00 15.71 40.70
C GLU A 171 61.42 15.62 39.20
N HIS A 172 60.53 15.20 38.29
CA HIS A 172 60.82 14.98 36.87
C HIS A 172 59.81 15.68 35.93
N GLU A 173 59.89 17.01 35.88
CA GLU A 173 58.91 17.88 35.20
C GLU A 173 58.76 17.63 33.69
N LYS A 174 59.87 17.45 32.96
CA LYS A 174 59.88 17.49 31.49
C LYS A 174 59.22 16.30 30.76
N PRO A 175 59.39 15.01 31.15
CA PRO A 175 58.73 13.90 30.46
C PRO A 175 57.22 13.82 30.73
N LEU A 176 56.76 14.32 31.89
CA LEU A 176 55.35 14.23 32.30
C LEU A 176 54.42 15.02 31.38
N ALA A 177 54.81 16.23 30.99
CA ALA A 177 53.99 17.12 30.15
C ALA A 177 53.64 16.49 28.78
N PHE A 178 54.59 15.79 28.15
CA PHE A 178 54.37 15.11 26.87
C PHE A 178 53.41 13.92 26.99
N GLN A 179 53.44 13.19 28.12
CA GLN A 179 52.52 12.08 28.39
C GLN A 179 51.09 12.56 28.64
N VAL A 180 50.91 13.62 29.45
CA VAL A 180 49.59 14.24 29.66
C VAL A 180 49.02 14.78 28.34
N LEU A 181 49.85 15.40 27.50
CA LEU A 181 49.44 15.88 26.17
C LEU A 181 49.05 14.73 25.22
N ALA A 182 49.76 13.61 25.24
CA ALA A 182 49.39 12.42 24.46
C ALA A 182 48.05 11.82 24.92
N ASN A 183 47.80 11.74 26.24
CA ASN A 183 46.51 11.33 26.79
C ASN A 183 45.36 12.25 26.34
N ALA A 184 45.59 13.57 26.31
CA ALA A 184 44.62 14.53 25.79
C ALA A 184 44.28 14.28 24.30
N PHE A 185 45.28 13.98 23.46
CA PHE A 185 45.03 13.61 22.06
C PHE A 185 44.25 12.29 21.92
N ILE A 186 44.54 11.28 22.74
CA ILE A 186 43.82 9.99 22.74
C ILE A 186 42.34 10.20 23.09
N PHE A 187 42.03 10.92 24.17
CA PHE A 187 40.64 11.17 24.57
C PHE A 187 39.90 12.12 23.60
N LEU A 188 40.60 13.08 22.97
CA LEU A 188 40.04 13.92 21.91
C LEU A 188 39.66 13.06 20.68
N CYS A 189 40.54 12.16 20.24
CA CYS A 189 40.26 11.24 19.14
C CYS A 189 39.11 10.28 19.47
N GLY A 190 39.07 9.73 20.69
CA GLY A 190 37.96 8.90 21.17
C GLY A 190 36.62 9.64 21.17
N ASN A 191 36.61 10.91 21.60
CA ASN A 191 35.42 11.75 21.58
C ASN A 191 34.96 12.10 20.16
N LEU A 192 35.86 12.58 19.29
CA LEU A 192 35.57 12.87 17.90
C LEU A 192 35.00 11.64 17.17
N MET A 193 35.58 10.47 17.44
CA MET A 193 35.15 9.23 16.80
C MET A 193 33.80 8.75 17.30
N GLY A 194 33.59 8.72 18.62
CA GLY A 194 32.31 8.35 19.20
C GLY A 194 31.18 9.29 18.75
N ALA A 195 31.45 10.60 18.72
CA ALA A 195 30.52 11.59 18.19
C ALA A 195 30.16 11.34 16.71
N PHE A 196 31.15 11.06 15.86
CA PHE A 196 30.92 10.75 14.44
C PHE A 196 30.11 9.45 14.25
N HIS A 197 30.47 8.39 14.97
CA HIS A 197 29.76 7.11 14.96
C HIS A 197 28.30 7.28 15.43
N LYS A 198 28.07 8.05 16.48
CA LYS A 198 26.73 8.32 17.03
C LYS A 198 25.86 9.13 16.08
N HIS A 199 26.39 10.21 15.51
CA HIS A 199 25.69 11.02 14.51
C HIS A 199 25.28 10.18 13.29
N GLN A 200 26.18 9.36 12.75
CA GLN A 200 25.89 8.55 11.55
C GLN A 200 24.87 7.42 11.82
N ILE A 201 24.81 6.87 13.04
CA ILE A 201 23.73 5.95 13.44
C ILE A 201 22.40 6.69 13.62
N GLN A 202 22.39 7.86 14.26
CA GLN A 202 21.18 8.67 14.44
C GLN A 202 20.57 9.08 13.09
N ASP A 203 21.37 9.62 12.18
CA ASP A 203 20.96 9.93 10.80
C ASP A 203 20.36 8.71 10.09
N ALA A 204 21.05 7.56 10.13
CA ALA A 204 20.58 6.34 9.50
C ALA A 204 19.24 5.84 10.10
N SER A 205 19.06 5.98 11.42
CA SER A 205 17.81 5.62 12.10
C SER A 205 16.65 6.55 11.74
N LEU A 206 16.92 7.84 11.53
CA LEU A 206 15.93 8.87 11.19
C LEU A 206 15.47 8.74 9.73
N ASP A 207 16.41 8.51 8.81
CA ASP A 207 16.12 8.23 7.40
C ASP A 207 15.27 6.96 7.25
N LEU A 208 15.60 5.89 7.99
CA LEU A 208 14.82 4.66 8.04
C LEU A 208 13.42 4.89 8.62
N TYR A 209 13.32 5.52 9.79
CA TYR A 209 12.04 5.84 10.42
C TYR A 209 11.12 6.62 9.47
N ARG A 210 11.63 7.67 8.82
CA ARG A 210 10.89 8.48 7.83
C ARG A 210 10.47 7.69 6.60
N TYR A 211 11.32 6.76 6.13
CA TYR A 211 10.97 5.87 5.02
C TYR A 211 9.83 4.92 5.40
N THR A 212 9.94 4.22 6.53
CA THR A 212 8.91 3.30 7.03
C THR A 212 7.58 4.03 7.32
N LEU A 213 7.63 5.26 7.85
CA LEU A 213 6.48 6.16 7.99
C LEU A 213 5.75 6.37 6.66
N LYS A 214 6.47 6.84 5.63
CA LYS A 214 5.91 7.09 4.29
C LYS A 214 5.36 5.81 3.67
N CYS A 215 6.05 4.68 3.85
CA CYS A 215 5.57 3.37 3.38
C CYS A 215 4.26 2.95 4.06
N ILE A 216 4.12 3.09 5.38
CA ILE A 216 2.88 2.77 6.12
C ILE A 216 1.74 3.67 5.66
N GLN A 217 1.97 5.00 5.56
CA GLN A 217 0.97 5.96 5.11
C GLN A 217 0.47 5.67 3.69
N VAL A 218 1.41 5.40 2.76
CA VAL A 218 1.08 4.99 1.38
C VAL A 218 0.32 3.67 1.40
N GLN A 219 0.80 2.64 2.11
CA GLN A 219 0.09 1.36 2.21
C GLN A 219 -1.35 1.51 2.71
N MET A 220 -1.63 2.41 3.66
CA MET A 220 -2.99 2.65 4.13
C MET A 220 -3.87 3.31 3.08
N LYS A 221 -3.37 4.35 2.41
CA LYS A 221 -4.09 5.01 1.31
C LYS A 221 -4.45 3.98 0.23
N LEU A 222 -3.47 3.22 -0.24
CA LEU A 222 -3.66 2.14 -1.21
C LEU A 222 -4.65 1.08 -0.68
N LYS A 223 -4.52 0.60 0.57
CA LYS A 223 -5.45 -0.36 1.21
C LYS A 223 -6.87 0.20 1.45
N ILE A 224 -7.11 1.50 1.29
CA ILE A 224 -8.45 2.11 1.23
C ILE A 224 -8.94 2.11 -0.23
N GLU A 225 -8.14 2.60 -1.16
CA GLU A 225 -8.47 2.70 -2.59
C GLU A 225 -8.79 1.33 -3.20
N LYS A 226 -8.02 0.27 -2.87
CA LYS A 226 -8.36 -1.11 -3.29
C LYS A 226 -9.71 -1.57 -2.72
N ARG A 227 -10.05 -1.26 -1.47
CA ARG A 227 -11.35 -1.64 -0.90
C ARG A 227 -12.51 -0.91 -1.59
N GLN A 228 -12.33 0.35 -1.96
CA GLN A 228 -13.30 1.09 -2.76
C GLN A 228 -13.44 0.49 -4.17
N GLN A 229 -12.34 0.19 -4.87
CA GLN A 229 -12.34 -0.46 -6.19
C GLN A 229 -12.93 -1.87 -6.16
N GLU A 230 -12.65 -2.67 -5.14
CA GLU A 230 -13.21 -4.02 -5.00
C GLU A 230 -14.70 -3.97 -4.64
N SER A 231 -15.14 -3.03 -3.78
CA SER A 231 -16.56 -2.81 -3.53
C SER A 231 -17.30 -2.29 -4.77
N LEU A 232 -16.69 -1.41 -5.57
CA LEU A 232 -17.21 -0.97 -6.88
C LEU A 232 -17.45 -2.17 -7.80
N LEU A 233 -16.43 -3.00 -7.98
CA LEU A 233 -16.47 -4.16 -8.87
C LEU A 233 -17.50 -5.21 -8.41
N LEU A 234 -17.57 -5.48 -7.11
CA LEU A 234 -18.53 -6.41 -6.50
C LEU A 234 -19.98 -5.89 -6.50
N SER A 235 -20.18 -4.57 -6.65
CA SER A 235 -21.50 -3.98 -6.88
C SER A 235 -22.06 -4.34 -8.26
N ILE A 236 -21.18 -4.57 -9.25
CA ILE A 236 -21.58 -4.88 -10.63
C ILE A 236 -21.63 -6.40 -10.87
N LEU A 237 -20.57 -7.12 -10.49
CA LEU A 237 -20.37 -8.54 -10.79
C LEU A 237 -20.32 -9.41 -9.51
N PRO A 238 -21.02 -10.56 -9.46
CA PRO A 238 -20.90 -11.49 -8.34
C PRO A 238 -19.44 -11.92 -8.08
N ALA A 239 -19.07 -12.05 -6.81
CA ALA A 239 -17.67 -12.25 -6.39
C ALA A 239 -16.97 -13.43 -7.08
N HIS A 240 -17.67 -14.54 -7.32
CA HIS A 240 -17.09 -15.72 -7.99
C HIS A 240 -16.77 -15.47 -9.47
N ILE A 241 -17.61 -14.70 -10.19
CA ILE A 241 -17.36 -14.27 -11.56
C ILE A 241 -16.20 -13.26 -11.59
N SER A 242 -16.25 -12.26 -10.71
CA SER A 242 -15.22 -11.24 -10.57
C SER A 242 -13.82 -11.85 -10.33
N MET A 243 -13.72 -12.85 -9.45
CA MET A 243 -12.46 -13.54 -9.16
C MET A 243 -11.95 -14.33 -10.38
N GLY A 244 -12.81 -15.07 -11.08
CA GLY A 244 -12.43 -15.80 -12.30
C GLY A 244 -11.92 -14.87 -13.40
N MET A 245 -12.59 -13.72 -13.61
CA MET A 245 -12.17 -12.70 -14.57
C MET A 245 -10.85 -12.02 -14.17
N LYS A 246 -10.66 -11.70 -12.87
CA LYS A 246 -9.37 -11.18 -12.37
C LYS A 246 -8.22 -12.15 -12.65
N LEU A 247 -8.38 -13.44 -12.34
CA LEU A 247 -7.35 -14.45 -12.57
C LEU A 247 -6.98 -14.55 -14.06
N ALA A 248 -7.97 -14.67 -14.94
CA ALA A 248 -7.75 -14.79 -16.38
C ALA A 248 -7.15 -13.53 -17.04
N ILE A 249 -7.29 -12.34 -16.42
CA ILE A 249 -6.60 -11.11 -16.86
C ILE A 249 -5.16 -11.09 -16.33
N ILE A 250 -4.94 -11.46 -15.06
CA ILE A 250 -3.59 -11.55 -14.45
C ILE A 250 -2.73 -12.59 -15.19
N GLU A 251 -3.33 -13.69 -15.64
CA GLU A 251 -2.68 -14.72 -16.46
C GLU A 251 -2.22 -14.15 -17.81
N ARG A 252 -3.12 -13.57 -18.61
CA ARG A 252 -2.79 -12.89 -19.88
C ARG A 252 -1.72 -11.80 -19.73
N LEU A 253 -1.77 -11.02 -18.64
CA LEU A 253 -0.78 -9.97 -18.36
C LEU A 253 0.61 -10.53 -18.01
N LYS A 254 0.70 -11.74 -17.42
CA LYS A 254 1.97 -12.45 -17.25
C LYS A 254 2.46 -12.99 -18.59
N GLU A 255 1.59 -13.72 -19.31
CA GLU A 255 1.88 -14.32 -20.62
C GLU A 255 2.38 -13.29 -21.63
N THR A 256 1.89 -12.05 -21.60
CA THR A 256 2.31 -10.99 -22.54
C THR A 256 3.82 -10.67 -22.48
N ASN A 257 4.56 -11.08 -21.44
CA ASN A 257 6.02 -10.97 -21.40
C ASN A 257 6.75 -12.09 -22.18
N ASP A 258 6.13 -13.26 -22.34
CA ASP A 258 6.66 -14.38 -23.11
C ASP A 258 5.98 -14.45 -24.49
N ARG A 259 6.76 -14.55 -25.57
CA ARG A 259 6.25 -14.47 -26.96
C ARG A 259 5.56 -15.75 -27.44
N LYS A 260 4.62 -16.28 -26.66
CA LYS A 260 3.72 -17.39 -27.03
C LYS A 260 2.27 -16.99 -26.81
N LYS A 261 1.71 -16.25 -27.76
CA LYS A 261 0.27 -16.07 -27.87
C LYS A 261 -0.35 -17.43 -28.22
N HIS A 262 -0.89 -18.12 -27.22
CA HIS A 262 -1.72 -19.29 -27.48
C HIS A 262 -3.04 -18.79 -28.07
N ASP A 263 -3.24 -19.04 -29.36
CA ASP A 263 -4.52 -18.77 -30.01
C ASP A 263 -5.54 -19.81 -29.54
N ASN A 264 -6.16 -19.52 -28.39
CA ASN A 264 -7.34 -20.24 -27.93
C ASN A 264 -8.51 -19.92 -28.87
N ASN A 265 -8.99 -20.92 -29.60
CA ASN A 265 -10.02 -20.79 -30.65
C ASN A 265 -11.40 -20.27 -30.18
N PHE A 266 -11.58 -19.98 -28.89
CA PHE A 266 -12.82 -19.49 -28.29
C PHE A 266 -12.50 -18.48 -27.18
N HIS A 267 -13.36 -17.47 -27.02
CA HIS A 267 -13.25 -16.53 -25.91
C HIS A 267 -13.69 -17.15 -24.57
N SER A 268 -13.11 -16.66 -23.47
CA SER A 268 -13.38 -17.14 -22.11
C SER A 268 -14.83 -16.86 -21.69
N LEU A 269 -15.65 -17.91 -21.60
CA LEU A 269 -17.06 -17.85 -21.19
C LEU A 269 -17.22 -17.98 -19.66
N TYR A 270 -17.89 -17.02 -19.02
CA TYR A 270 -18.11 -17.01 -17.57
C TYR A 270 -19.59 -17.26 -17.24
N VAL A 271 -20.07 -18.50 -17.43
CA VAL A 271 -21.47 -18.91 -17.22
C VAL A 271 -21.55 -20.11 -16.28
N LYS A 272 -22.57 -20.12 -15.41
CA LYS A 272 -22.88 -21.20 -14.47
C LYS A 272 -24.39 -21.51 -14.48
N ARG A 273 -24.75 -22.81 -14.41
CA ARG A 273 -26.13 -23.26 -14.27
C ARG A 273 -26.60 -23.20 -12.81
N HIS A 274 -27.86 -22.80 -12.64
CA HIS A 274 -28.58 -22.79 -11.36
C HIS A 274 -29.96 -23.42 -11.56
N GLN A 275 -30.34 -24.30 -10.64
CA GLN A 275 -31.64 -24.97 -10.63
C GLN A 275 -32.50 -24.41 -9.50
N ASN A 276 -33.83 -24.55 -9.62
CA ASN A 276 -34.83 -24.11 -8.64
C ASN A 276 -34.65 -22.64 -8.25
N VAL A 277 -34.78 -21.77 -9.25
CA VAL A 277 -34.83 -20.30 -9.08
C VAL A 277 -36.24 -19.79 -9.39
N SER A 278 -36.57 -18.60 -8.90
CA SER A 278 -37.78 -17.88 -9.32
C SER A 278 -37.44 -16.57 -9.99
N ILE A 279 -38.11 -16.32 -11.10
CA ILE A 279 -37.79 -15.30 -12.09
C ILE A 279 -38.97 -14.32 -12.11
N LEU A 280 -38.72 -13.04 -11.85
CA LEU A 280 -39.75 -12.01 -11.72
C LEU A 280 -39.47 -10.85 -12.70
N TYR A 281 -40.44 -10.60 -13.57
CA TYR A 281 -40.52 -9.41 -14.43
C TYR A 281 -41.63 -8.50 -13.92
N ALA A 282 -41.35 -7.21 -13.75
CA ALA A 282 -42.33 -6.22 -13.30
C ALA A 282 -42.28 -4.94 -14.13
N ASP A 283 -43.37 -4.65 -14.84
CA ASP A 283 -43.51 -3.50 -15.77
C ASP A 283 -44.45 -2.41 -15.23
N ILE A 284 -44.13 -1.14 -15.51
CA ILE A 284 -44.86 0.03 -15.01
C ILE A 284 -45.88 0.50 -16.07
N VAL A 285 -47.12 0.03 -15.90
CA VAL A 285 -48.26 0.41 -16.75
C VAL A 285 -48.50 1.92 -16.67
N GLY A 286 -48.40 2.59 -17.81
CA GLY A 286 -48.57 4.04 -17.96
C GLY A 286 -47.26 4.84 -18.05
N PHE A 287 -46.11 4.23 -17.74
CA PHE A 287 -44.84 4.95 -17.62
C PHE A 287 -44.43 5.73 -18.87
N THR A 288 -44.58 5.16 -20.07
CA THR A 288 -44.16 5.82 -21.33
C THR A 288 -44.85 7.18 -21.55
N ARG A 289 -46.09 7.35 -21.05
CA ARG A 289 -46.83 8.62 -21.09
C ARG A 289 -46.31 9.60 -20.02
N LEU A 290 -46.00 9.12 -18.83
CA LEU A 290 -45.41 9.94 -17.77
C LEU A 290 -44.01 10.43 -18.15
N ALA A 291 -43.19 9.59 -18.78
CA ALA A 291 -41.83 9.91 -19.18
C ALA A 291 -41.75 10.98 -20.29
N SER A 292 -42.76 11.07 -21.17
CA SER A 292 -42.87 12.17 -22.15
C SER A 292 -43.28 13.51 -21.52
N ASP A 293 -43.72 13.50 -20.26
CA ASP A 293 -44.06 14.68 -19.45
C ASP A 293 -42.96 15.07 -18.43
N CYS A 294 -41.75 14.48 -18.52
CA CYS A 294 -40.61 14.77 -17.65
C CYS A 294 -39.49 15.51 -18.40
N SER A 295 -38.80 16.43 -17.73
CA SER A 295 -37.46 16.87 -18.17
C SER A 295 -36.41 15.76 -17.91
N PRO A 296 -35.24 15.80 -18.56
CA PRO A 296 -34.17 14.81 -18.38
C PRO A 296 -33.78 14.58 -16.90
N LYS A 297 -33.69 15.66 -16.13
CA LYS A 297 -33.34 15.61 -14.70
C LYS A 297 -34.46 15.00 -13.86
N GLU A 298 -35.71 15.43 -14.08
CA GLU A 298 -36.87 14.89 -13.36
C GLU A 298 -37.06 13.39 -13.64
N LEU A 299 -36.84 12.96 -14.88
CA LEU A 299 -36.93 11.55 -15.28
C LEU A 299 -35.89 10.69 -14.54
N VAL A 300 -34.62 11.11 -14.52
CA VAL A 300 -33.54 10.35 -13.88
C VAL A 300 -33.67 10.33 -12.35
N VAL A 301 -34.17 11.41 -11.71
CA VAL A 301 -34.46 11.40 -10.26
C VAL A 301 -35.66 10.51 -9.96
N MET A 302 -36.79 10.67 -10.67
CA MET A 302 -37.99 9.84 -10.50
C MET A 302 -37.67 8.34 -10.64
N LEU A 303 -36.90 7.97 -11.67
CA LEU A 303 -36.50 6.59 -11.89
C LEU A 303 -35.54 6.07 -10.80
N ASN A 304 -34.58 6.88 -10.34
CA ASN A 304 -33.64 6.46 -9.31
C ASN A 304 -34.29 6.30 -7.94
N GLU A 305 -35.22 7.17 -7.54
CA GLU A 305 -35.96 7.01 -6.28
C GLU A 305 -36.90 5.79 -6.34
N LEU A 306 -37.62 5.61 -7.45
CA LEU A 306 -38.55 4.48 -7.63
C LEU A 306 -37.81 3.13 -7.71
N PHE A 307 -36.79 3.02 -8.56
CA PHE A 307 -35.99 1.79 -8.65
C PHE A 307 -35.07 1.61 -7.43
N GLY A 308 -34.69 2.69 -6.74
CA GLY A 308 -34.02 2.61 -5.44
C GLY A 308 -34.92 2.02 -4.34
N LYS A 309 -36.22 2.31 -4.38
CA LYS A 309 -37.20 1.63 -3.51
C LYS A 309 -37.38 0.16 -3.91
N PHE A 310 -37.38 -0.16 -5.20
CA PHE A 310 -37.41 -1.56 -5.64
C PHE A 310 -36.12 -2.32 -5.26
N ASP A 311 -34.94 -1.67 -5.30
CA ASP A 311 -33.67 -2.24 -4.79
C ASP A 311 -33.71 -2.47 -3.26
N GLN A 312 -34.50 -1.69 -2.51
CA GLN A 312 -34.77 -1.97 -1.10
C GLN A 312 -35.68 -3.21 -0.95
N ILE A 313 -36.84 -3.22 -1.61
CA ILE A 313 -37.82 -4.33 -1.54
C ILE A 313 -37.18 -5.64 -2.00
N ALA A 314 -36.32 -5.61 -3.02
CA ALA A 314 -35.55 -6.75 -3.49
C ALA A 314 -34.58 -7.28 -2.42
N LYS A 315 -33.85 -6.39 -1.71
CA LYS A 315 -32.97 -6.80 -0.60
C LYS A 315 -33.76 -7.39 0.57
N GLU A 316 -34.91 -6.81 0.90
CA GLU A 316 -35.81 -7.25 1.99
C GLU A 316 -36.57 -8.55 1.67
N ASN A 317 -36.51 -9.02 0.43
CA ASN A 317 -37.06 -10.29 -0.04
C ASN A 317 -35.98 -11.21 -0.68
N GLU A 318 -34.69 -10.97 -0.41
CA GLU A 318 -33.55 -11.78 -0.90
C GLU A 318 -33.52 -12.03 -2.44
N CYS A 319 -34.12 -11.13 -3.21
CA CYS A 319 -34.16 -11.20 -4.68
C CYS A 319 -33.00 -10.39 -5.28
N MET A 320 -32.24 -10.97 -6.21
CA MET A 320 -31.18 -10.25 -6.92
C MET A 320 -31.76 -9.52 -8.13
N ARG A 321 -31.63 -8.18 -8.19
CA ARG A 321 -31.79 -7.43 -9.46
C ARG A 321 -30.76 -7.92 -10.47
N ILE A 322 -31.25 -8.36 -11.63
CA ILE A 322 -30.40 -8.68 -12.79
C ILE A 322 -30.23 -7.41 -13.62
N LYS A 323 -31.33 -6.79 -14.06
CA LYS A 323 -31.30 -5.73 -15.08
C LYS A 323 -32.48 -4.77 -14.96
N ILE A 324 -32.34 -3.60 -15.59
CA ILE A 324 -33.45 -2.70 -15.92
C ILE A 324 -33.56 -2.63 -17.45
N LEU A 325 -34.77 -2.78 -17.95
CA LEU A 325 -35.10 -2.88 -19.38
C LEU A 325 -36.19 -1.84 -19.71
N GLY A 326 -35.80 -0.56 -19.74
CA GLY A 326 -36.73 0.56 -19.88
C GLY A 326 -37.53 0.78 -18.60
N ASP A 327 -38.86 0.69 -18.71
CA ASP A 327 -39.83 0.71 -17.62
C ASP A 327 -39.81 -0.58 -16.77
N CYS A 328 -39.36 -1.71 -17.34
CA CYS A 328 -39.40 -3.02 -16.69
C CYS A 328 -38.21 -3.28 -15.76
N TYR A 329 -38.50 -3.68 -14.52
CA TYR A 329 -37.56 -4.14 -13.51
C TYR A 329 -37.47 -5.68 -13.52
N TYR A 330 -36.25 -6.24 -13.57
CA TYR A 330 -36.02 -7.68 -13.71
C TYR A 330 -35.13 -8.23 -12.58
N CYS A 331 -35.63 -9.22 -11.83
CA CYS A 331 -34.90 -9.86 -10.73
C CYS A 331 -35.16 -11.38 -10.62
N VAL A 332 -34.25 -12.08 -9.93
CA VAL A 332 -34.30 -13.52 -9.69
C VAL A 332 -33.98 -13.83 -8.21
N SER A 333 -34.76 -14.72 -7.58
CA SER A 333 -34.44 -15.31 -6.28
C SER A 333 -33.82 -16.70 -6.45
N GLY A 334 -32.82 -17.05 -5.64
CA GLY A 334 -32.01 -18.27 -5.80
C GLY A 334 -30.70 -18.07 -6.60
N LEU A 335 -30.31 -16.81 -6.86
CA LEU A 335 -29.00 -16.43 -7.39
C LEU A 335 -28.26 -15.51 -6.40
N PRO A 336 -26.92 -15.64 -6.23
CA PRO A 336 -26.01 -16.58 -6.88
C PRO A 336 -25.85 -17.88 -6.08
N VAL A 337 -26.74 -18.13 -5.13
CA VAL A 337 -26.82 -19.31 -4.26
C VAL A 337 -28.30 -19.72 -4.24
N SER A 338 -28.60 -21.01 -4.46
CA SER A 338 -29.98 -21.49 -4.44
C SER A 338 -30.59 -21.33 -3.04
N LEU A 339 -31.86 -20.92 -2.98
CA LEU A 339 -32.59 -20.65 -1.74
C LEU A 339 -33.89 -21.48 -1.76
N PRO A 340 -34.17 -22.34 -0.76
CA PRO A 340 -35.35 -23.21 -0.79
C PRO A 340 -36.69 -22.46 -0.73
N VAL A 341 -36.68 -21.17 -0.38
CA VAL A 341 -37.86 -20.29 -0.31
C VAL A 341 -38.03 -19.37 -1.52
N HIS A 342 -37.27 -19.61 -2.61
CA HIS A 342 -37.18 -18.71 -3.78
C HIS A 342 -38.54 -18.22 -4.34
N ALA A 343 -39.52 -19.12 -4.52
CA ALA A 343 -40.84 -18.76 -5.04
C ALA A 343 -41.63 -17.88 -4.06
N LYS A 344 -41.56 -18.16 -2.75
CA LYS A 344 -42.23 -17.38 -1.71
C LYS A 344 -41.67 -15.96 -1.61
N ASN A 345 -40.34 -15.84 -1.75
CA ASN A 345 -39.60 -14.58 -1.77
C ASN A 345 -40.01 -13.72 -2.98
N CYS A 346 -39.99 -14.28 -4.20
CA CYS A 346 -40.42 -13.55 -5.40
C CYS A 346 -41.91 -13.12 -5.34
N VAL A 347 -42.82 -14.00 -4.91
CA VAL A 347 -44.25 -13.64 -4.81
C VAL A 347 -44.49 -12.54 -3.77
N LYS A 348 -43.81 -12.59 -2.62
CA LYS A 348 -43.86 -11.52 -1.62
C LYS A 348 -43.34 -10.19 -2.19
N MET A 349 -42.20 -10.22 -2.89
CA MET A 349 -41.65 -9.05 -3.57
C MET A 349 -42.64 -8.45 -4.59
N GLY A 350 -43.27 -9.27 -5.43
CA GLY A 350 -44.26 -8.81 -6.40
C GLY A 350 -45.47 -8.12 -5.75
N LEU A 351 -45.96 -8.68 -4.64
CA LEU A 351 -47.04 -8.08 -3.84
C LEU A 351 -46.59 -6.75 -3.19
N ASP A 352 -45.36 -6.67 -2.69
CA ASP A 352 -44.80 -5.46 -2.08
C ASP A 352 -44.57 -4.33 -3.12
N MET A 353 -44.12 -4.67 -4.33
CA MET A 353 -43.97 -3.70 -5.44
C MET A 353 -45.32 -3.15 -5.91
N CYS A 354 -46.35 -3.99 -6.04
CA CYS A 354 -47.71 -3.56 -6.39
C CYS A 354 -48.32 -2.61 -5.34
N GLU A 355 -48.12 -2.87 -4.05
CA GLU A 355 -48.58 -2.00 -2.96
C GLU A 355 -47.77 -0.68 -2.91
N ALA A 356 -46.46 -0.70 -3.21
CA ALA A 356 -45.65 0.51 -3.33
C ALA A 356 -46.13 1.43 -4.46
N ILE A 357 -46.35 0.88 -5.67
CA ILE A 357 -46.91 1.65 -6.81
C ILE A 357 -48.32 2.16 -6.50
N LYS A 358 -49.14 1.37 -5.80
CA LYS A 358 -50.47 1.82 -5.34
C LYS A 358 -50.37 3.04 -4.43
N GLN A 359 -49.47 3.04 -3.44
CA GLN A 359 -49.27 4.18 -2.53
C GLN A 359 -48.80 5.43 -3.28
N VAL A 360 -47.95 5.28 -4.31
CA VAL A 360 -47.56 6.41 -5.18
C VAL A 360 -48.75 6.94 -5.98
N ARG A 361 -49.57 6.08 -6.59
CA ARG A 361 -50.80 6.49 -7.29
C ARG A 361 -51.76 7.24 -6.35
N GLU A 362 -51.96 6.75 -5.13
CA GLU A 362 -52.85 7.35 -4.14
C GLU A 362 -52.33 8.71 -3.63
N ALA A 363 -51.02 8.87 -3.43
CA ALA A 363 -50.42 10.14 -3.00
C ALA A 363 -50.30 11.19 -4.11
N THR A 364 -50.07 10.77 -5.35
CA THR A 364 -49.78 11.67 -6.48
C THR A 364 -50.99 11.92 -7.40
N GLY A 365 -52.01 11.05 -7.37
CA GLY A 365 -53.13 11.10 -8.31
C GLY A 365 -52.74 10.86 -9.77
N VAL A 366 -51.59 10.23 -10.02
CA VAL A 366 -51.13 9.83 -11.37
C VAL A 366 -51.59 8.41 -11.65
N ASP A 367 -52.25 8.19 -12.79
CA ASP A 367 -52.70 6.86 -13.20
C ASP A 367 -51.52 5.99 -13.69
N ILE A 368 -50.87 5.33 -12.73
CA ILE A 368 -49.85 4.31 -12.94
C ILE A 368 -50.24 3.03 -12.20
N SER A 369 -49.86 1.88 -12.76
CA SER A 369 -50.02 0.57 -12.12
C SER A 369 -48.83 -0.33 -12.46
N MET A 370 -48.80 -1.54 -11.92
CA MET A 370 -47.70 -2.48 -12.16
C MET A 370 -48.23 -3.85 -12.61
N ARG A 371 -47.63 -4.44 -13.63
CA ARG A 371 -47.80 -5.87 -13.96
C ARG A 371 -46.65 -6.62 -13.34
N VAL A 372 -46.90 -7.80 -12.77
CA VAL A 372 -45.84 -8.67 -12.25
C VAL A 372 -46.07 -10.10 -12.75
N GLY A 373 -45.13 -10.61 -13.54
CA GLY A 373 -45.09 -12.00 -13.99
C GLY A 373 -44.01 -12.78 -13.26
N ILE A 374 -44.35 -13.97 -12.75
CA ILE A 374 -43.40 -14.85 -12.04
C ILE A 374 -43.47 -16.26 -12.60
N HIS A 375 -42.29 -16.83 -12.85
CA HIS A 375 -42.10 -18.24 -13.19
C HIS A 375 -41.00 -18.85 -12.29
N SER A 376 -40.97 -20.17 -12.16
CA SER A 376 -39.99 -20.90 -11.34
C SER A 376 -39.46 -22.11 -12.13
N GLY A 377 -38.15 -22.22 -12.21
CA GLY A 377 -37.47 -23.13 -13.13
C GLY A 377 -35.94 -23.08 -13.01
N ASN A 378 -35.25 -23.31 -14.13
CA ASN A 378 -33.79 -23.41 -14.22
C ASN A 378 -33.20 -22.26 -15.05
N VAL A 379 -31.93 -21.91 -14.81
CA VAL A 379 -31.25 -20.85 -15.57
C VAL A 379 -29.75 -21.09 -15.77
N LEU A 380 -29.23 -20.62 -16.90
CA LEU A 380 -27.81 -20.31 -17.07
C LEU A 380 -27.60 -18.83 -16.73
N CYS A 381 -26.61 -18.50 -15.91
CA CYS A 381 -26.34 -17.12 -15.47
C CYS A 381 -24.84 -16.79 -15.57
N GLY A 382 -24.48 -15.56 -15.90
CA GLY A 382 -23.09 -15.23 -16.19
C GLY A 382 -22.86 -13.96 -16.99
N VAL A 383 -21.72 -13.89 -17.67
CA VAL A 383 -21.27 -12.75 -18.49
C VAL A 383 -20.84 -13.25 -19.87
N ILE A 384 -21.24 -12.52 -20.92
CA ILE A 384 -20.85 -12.77 -22.33
C ILE A 384 -20.27 -11.51 -22.99
N GLY A 385 -19.48 -11.70 -24.05
CA GLY A 385 -18.85 -10.64 -24.84
C GLY A 385 -17.57 -10.07 -24.22
N LEU A 386 -17.03 -9.04 -24.87
CA LEU A 386 -15.74 -8.43 -24.51
C LEU A 386 -15.88 -7.00 -23.94
N ARG A 387 -17.02 -6.35 -24.16
CA ARG A 387 -17.33 -4.98 -23.70
C ARG A 387 -18.70 -4.88 -23.03
N LYS A 388 -18.85 -3.92 -22.10
CA LYS A 388 -20.08 -3.67 -21.31
C LYS A 388 -20.55 -4.92 -20.56
N TRP A 389 -19.64 -5.53 -19.81
CA TRP A 389 -19.92 -6.72 -19.03
C TRP A 389 -21.03 -6.48 -18.01
N GLN A 390 -22.10 -7.27 -18.12
CA GLN A 390 -23.26 -7.27 -17.24
C GLN A 390 -23.55 -8.72 -16.87
N TYR A 391 -23.84 -8.98 -15.58
CA TYR A 391 -24.28 -10.29 -15.13
C TYR A 391 -25.75 -10.48 -15.52
N ASP A 392 -26.01 -11.40 -16.45
CA ASP A 392 -27.32 -11.64 -17.07
C ASP A 392 -27.69 -13.14 -17.01
N VAL A 393 -28.91 -13.47 -17.45
CA VAL A 393 -29.54 -14.78 -17.22
C VAL A 393 -30.30 -15.26 -18.45
N TRP A 394 -30.10 -16.52 -18.85
CA TRP A 394 -30.64 -17.16 -20.05
C TRP A 394 -31.28 -18.52 -19.74
N SER A 395 -32.49 -18.74 -20.25
CA SER A 395 -33.19 -20.05 -20.41
C SER A 395 -34.51 -19.80 -21.16
N HIS A 396 -35.16 -20.86 -21.63
CA HIS A 396 -36.59 -20.81 -21.97
C HIS A 396 -37.45 -20.32 -20.79
N ASP A 397 -37.10 -20.66 -19.55
CA ASP A 397 -37.84 -20.28 -18.34
C ASP A 397 -37.82 -18.76 -18.09
N VAL A 398 -36.71 -18.09 -18.44
CA VAL A 398 -36.61 -16.62 -18.46
C VAL A 398 -37.56 -16.01 -19.49
N SER A 399 -37.66 -16.64 -20.66
CA SER A 399 -38.56 -16.20 -21.74
C SER A 399 -40.03 -16.38 -21.36
N LEU A 400 -40.36 -17.45 -20.63
CA LEU A 400 -41.69 -17.68 -20.08
C LEU A 400 -42.05 -16.66 -18.99
N ALA A 401 -41.14 -16.33 -18.07
CA ALA A 401 -41.36 -15.29 -17.06
C ALA A 401 -41.72 -13.92 -17.67
N ASN A 402 -41.06 -13.56 -18.78
CA ASN A 402 -41.34 -12.34 -19.54
C ASN A 402 -42.75 -12.40 -20.19
N ARG A 403 -43.14 -13.54 -20.77
CA ARG A 403 -44.52 -13.76 -21.29
C ARG A 403 -45.59 -13.63 -20.20
N MET A 404 -45.28 -14.09 -18.99
CA MET A 404 -46.17 -14.00 -17.83
C MET A 404 -46.39 -12.56 -17.34
N GLU A 405 -45.40 -11.66 -17.48
CA GLU A 405 -45.61 -10.22 -17.24
C GLU A 405 -46.58 -9.67 -18.29
N SER A 406 -46.29 -9.91 -19.57
CA SER A 406 -47.03 -9.27 -20.66
C SER A 406 -48.47 -9.77 -20.78
N ALA A 407 -48.73 -11.03 -20.38
CA ALA A 407 -50.06 -11.59 -20.16
C ALA A 407 -50.69 -11.18 -18.81
N GLY A 408 -49.95 -10.50 -17.94
CA GLY A 408 -50.34 -10.12 -16.58
C GLY A 408 -51.43 -9.06 -16.49
N VAL A 409 -52.13 -9.06 -15.36
CA VAL A 409 -53.20 -8.09 -15.03
C VAL A 409 -52.61 -6.97 -14.17
N PRO A 410 -52.83 -5.67 -14.51
CA PRO A 410 -52.31 -4.56 -13.71
C PRO A 410 -52.78 -4.60 -12.25
N GLY A 411 -51.85 -4.39 -11.32
CA GLY A 411 -52.05 -4.46 -9.87
C GLY A 411 -52.05 -5.87 -9.29
N ARG A 412 -51.75 -6.91 -10.08
CA ARG A 412 -51.77 -8.33 -9.66
C ARG A 412 -50.46 -9.03 -10.00
N VAL A 413 -50.19 -10.11 -9.26
CA VAL A 413 -49.05 -11.02 -9.49
C VAL A 413 -49.57 -12.26 -10.21
N HIS A 414 -49.08 -12.50 -11.42
CA HIS A 414 -49.47 -13.61 -12.31
C HIS A 414 -48.36 -14.67 -12.29
N ILE A 415 -48.71 -15.90 -11.92
CA ILE A 415 -47.78 -17.01 -11.70
C ILE A 415 -48.10 -18.22 -12.57
N THR A 416 -47.08 -19.03 -12.89
CA THR A 416 -47.25 -20.34 -13.53
C THR A 416 -47.56 -21.44 -12.50
N GLU A 417 -48.08 -22.57 -12.97
CA GLU A 417 -48.23 -23.79 -12.15
C GLU A 417 -46.92 -24.26 -11.51
N ALA A 418 -45.80 -24.23 -12.26
CA ALA A 418 -44.48 -24.52 -11.71
C ALA A 418 -44.13 -23.64 -10.50
N THR A 419 -44.59 -22.37 -10.47
CA THR A 419 -44.42 -21.48 -9.31
C THR A 419 -45.37 -21.86 -8.19
N LEU A 420 -46.64 -22.15 -8.49
CA LEU A 420 -47.63 -22.57 -7.49
C LEU A 420 -47.18 -23.83 -6.71
N ASN A 421 -46.58 -24.79 -7.40
CA ASN A 421 -46.03 -25.99 -6.78
C ASN A 421 -44.90 -25.66 -5.78
N HIS A 422 -43.98 -24.76 -6.16
CA HIS A 422 -42.91 -24.27 -5.26
C HIS A 422 -43.41 -23.36 -4.13
N LEU A 423 -44.66 -22.86 -4.17
CA LEU A 423 -45.26 -22.11 -3.07
C LEU A 423 -45.83 -22.99 -1.95
N GLY A 424 -46.01 -24.30 -2.17
CA GLY A 424 -46.47 -25.22 -1.12
C GLY A 424 -47.81 -24.81 -0.47
N LYS A 425 -48.74 -24.23 -1.25
CA LYS A 425 -50.02 -23.64 -0.78
C LYS A 425 -49.89 -22.45 0.20
N ALA A 426 -48.74 -21.77 0.24
CA ALA A 426 -48.53 -20.62 1.13
C ALA A 426 -49.33 -19.35 0.78
N TYR A 427 -50.01 -19.31 -0.38
CA TYR A 427 -50.91 -18.25 -0.81
C TYR A 427 -52.16 -18.84 -1.46
N GLU A 428 -53.28 -18.13 -1.35
CA GLU A 428 -54.48 -18.40 -2.15
C GLU A 428 -54.32 -17.82 -3.57
N VAL A 429 -54.89 -18.52 -4.56
CA VAL A 429 -54.81 -18.14 -5.97
C VAL A 429 -56.15 -18.36 -6.68
N GLU A 430 -56.37 -17.61 -7.77
CA GLU A 430 -57.49 -17.77 -8.70
C GLU A 430 -56.97 -18.06 -10.12
N GLU A 431 -57.84 -18.48 -11.05
CA GLU A 431 -57.43 -18.74 -12.42
C GLU A 431 -56.93 -17.48 -13.15
N GLY A 432 -55.69 -17.54 -13.65
CA GLY A 432 -55.07 -16.39 -14.31
C GLY A 432 -55.52 -16.17 -15.75
N ASN A 433 -56.08 -17.20 -16.41
CA ASN A 433 -56.59 -17.14 -17.78
C ASN A 433 -55.62 -16.52 -18.81
N GLY A 434 -54.30 -16.75 -18.63
CA GLY A 434 -53.24 -16.20 -19.47
C GLY A 434 -53.30 -16.64 -20.94
N HIS A 435 -53.83 -17.84 -21.21
CA HIS A 435 -54.03 -18.39 -22.55
C HIS A 435 -55.00 -17.57 -23.43
N LEU A 436 -55.80 -16.67 -22.85
CA LEU A 436 -56.65 -15.72 -23.59
C LEU A 436 -55.89 -14.44 -23.98
N ARG A 437 -54.72 -14.17 -23.39
CA ARG A 437 -54.03 -12.87 -23.47
C ARG A 437 -52.65 -12.92 -24.14
N ASP A 438 -51.98 -14.08 -24.16
CA ASP A 438 -50.76 -14.30 -24.94
C ASP A 438 -50.85 -15.62 -25.77
N PRO A 439 -50.59 -15.59 -27.09
CA PRO A 439 -50.68 -16.78 -27.95
C PRO A 439 -49.67 -17.89 -27.64
N TYR A 440 -48.50 -17.58 -27.07
CA TYR A 440 -47.48 -18.57 -26.73
C TYR A 440 -47.90 -19.37 -25.49
N LEU A 441 -48.48 -18.72 -24.47
CA LEU A 441 -49.08 -19.43 -23.33
C LEU A 441 -50.19 -20.40 -23.77
N LYS A 442 -50.97 -20.03 -24.79
CA LYS A 442 -51.99 -20.91 -25.40
C LYS A 442 -51.36 -22.07 -26.18
N ALA A 443 -50.38 -21.80 -27.04
CA ALA A 443 -49.73 -22.81 -27.87
C ALA A 443 -48.97 -23.88 -27.04
N MET A 444 -48.37 -23.46 -25.93
CA MET A 444 -47.65 -24.34 -24.98
C MET A 444 -48.58 -24.96 -23.91
N ASN A 445 -49.90 -24.72 -23.97
CA ASN A 445 -50.92 -25.18 -23.03
C ASN A 445 -50.60 -24.91 -21.55
N ILE A 446 -50.11 -23.70 -21.22
CA ILE A 446 -49.59 -23.39 -19.88
C ILE A 446 -50.71 -22.94 -18.93
N THR A 447 -50.86 -23.69 -17.84
CA THR A 447 -51.68 -23.41 -16.66
C THR A 447 -51.13 -22.22 -15.87
N THR A 448 -51.98 -21.22 -15.57
CA THR A 448 -51.56 -19.96 -14.94
C THR A 448 -52.58 -19.44 -13.94
N TYR A 449 -52.11 -18.77 -12.90
CA TYR A 449 -52.88 -18.38 -11.72
C TYR A 449 -52.56 -16.94 -11.30
N LEU A 450 -53.53 -16.21 -10.73
CA LEU A 450 -53.31 -14.88 -10.14
C LEU A 450 -53.30 -15.01 -8.61
N VAL A 451 -52.31 -14.43 -7.95
CA VAL A 451 -52.19 -14.47 -6.48
C VAL A 451 -53.21 -13.52 -5.85
N ILE A 452 -53.86 -13.98 -4.78
CA ILE A 452 -54.73 -13.19 -3.93
C ILE A 452 -53.89 -12.59 -2.80
N ASP A 453 -53.81 -11.26 -2.73
CA ASP A 453 -53.05 -10.58 -1.68
C ASP A 453 -53.73 -10.81 -0.31
N PRO A 454 -53.07 -11.45 0.68
CA PRO A 454 -53.67 -11.68 2.00
C PRO A 454 -54.05 -10.38 2.73
N ARG A 455 -53.40 -9.26 2.40
CA ARG A 455 -53.71 -7.92 2.95
C ARG A 455 -55.05 -7.37 2.47
N SER A 456 -55.63 -7.92 1.41
CA SER A 456 -56.96 -7.53 0.91
C SER A 456 -58.07 -7.92 1.89
N LYS A 457 -58.01 -9.14 2.45
CA LYS A 457 -59.03 -9.68 3.39
C LYS A 457 -59.06 -8.94 4.73
N GLN A 458 -57.98 -8.27 5.14
CA GLN A 458 -57.93 -7.43 6.33
C GLN A 458 -58.44 -5.99 6.09
N ARG A 459 -58.58 -5.56 4.84
CA ARG A 459 -59.06 -4.21 4.49
C ARG A 459 -60.59 -4.13 4.41
N SER A 460 -61.27 -5.23 4.09
CA SER A 460 -62.74 -5.29 4.01
C SER A 460 -63.46 -5.18 5.36
N SER A 461 -62.84 -5.58 6.48
CA SER A 461 -63.43 -5.46 7.82
C SER A 461 -63.32 -4.06 8.43
N ASN A 462 -62.46 -3.18 7.91
CA ASN A 462 -62.22 -1.82 8.44
C ASN A 462 -62.94 -0.74 7.62
N HIS A 463 -64.04 -1.05 6.92
CA HIS A 463 -64.70 -0.12 6.01
C HIS A 463 -65.63 0.91 6.68
N HIS A 464 -65.22 1.45 7.83
CA HIS A 464 -65.84 2.62 8.46
C HIS A 464 -64.79 3.71 8.72
N GLN A 465 -65.10 4.93 8.24
CA GLN A 465 -64.36 6.17 8.47
C GLN A 465 -62.86 6.18 8.07
N ILE A 466 -62.61 6.27 6.76
CA ILE A 466 -61.51 7.11 6.25
C ILE A 466 -62.13 8.22 5.41
N SER A 467 -62.10 9.44 5.91
CA SER A 467 -62.57 10.64 5.21
C SER A 467 -61.66 10.97 4.02
N GLN A 468 -62.23 11.36 2.89
CA GLN A 468 -61.48 11.90 1.75
C GLN A 468 -60.70 13.15 2.18
N ALA A 469 -59.37 13.04 2.25
CA ALA A 469 -58.51 14.20 2.49
C ALA A 469 -58.55 15.15 1.28
N ARG A 470 -58.86 16.43 1.52
CA ARG A 470 -59.05 17.43 0.46
C ARG A 470 -57.75 17.72 -0.30
N THR A 471 -57.60 17.21 -1.52
CA THR A 471 -56.44 17.43 -2.40
C THR A 471 -56.67 18.50 -3.49
N HIS A 472 -57.40 19.57 -3.16
CA HIS A 472 -57.89 20.53 -4.16
C HIS A 472 -56.89 21.64 -4.60
N ASP A 473 -55.87 21.97 -3.80
CA ASP A 473 -54.88 23.01 -4.13
C ASP A 473 -53.74 22.55 -5.05
N GLY A 474 -53.61 21.24 -5.31
CA GLY A 474 -52.48 20.67 -6.06
C GLY A 474 -52.53 20.85 -7.59
N LEU A 475 -53.65 21.32 -8.14
CA LEU A 475 -53.98 21.22 -9.58
C LEU A 475 -53.15 22.12 -10.52
N LYS A 476 -52.32 23.03 -9.99
CA LYS A 476 -51.43 23.89 -10.79
C LYS A 476 -50.03 23.29 -11.06
N ILE A 477 -49.72 22.09 -10.58
CA ILE A 477 -48.37 21.48 -10.68
C ILE A 477 -48.40 20.21 -11.55
N ARG A 478 -47.49 20.15 -12.54
CA ARG A 478 -47.34 19.04 -13.49
C ARG A 478 -47.19 17.69 -12.75
N ALA A 479 -47.78 16.64 -13.32
CA ALA A 479 -47.82 15.30 -12.73
C ALA A 479 -46.42 14.77 -12.35
N SER A 480 -45.44 14.95 -13.24
CA SER A 480 -44.03 14.61 -13.02
C SER A 480 -43.42 15.31 -11.79
N VAL A 481 -43.61 16.63 -11.63
CA VAL A 481 -43.10 17.36 -10.45
C VAL A 481 -43.75 16.87 -9.14
N ARG A 482 -45.04 16.53 -9.15
CA ARG A 482 -45.72 15.96 -7.97
C ARG A 482 -45.22 14.54 -7.65
N MET A 483 -44.95 13.74 -8.68
CA MET A 483 -44.35 12.41 -8.58
C MET A 483 -42.93 12.48 -7.99
N THR A 484 -42.03 13.28 -8.57
CA THR A 484 -40.64 13.41 -8.12
C THR A 484 -40.55 13.86 -6.66
N ARG A 485 -41.27 14.91 -6.25
CA ARG A 485 -41.26 15.39 -4.84
C ARG A 485 -41.78 14.36 -3.84
N TYR A 486 -42.75 13.52 -4.23
CA TYR A 486 -43.23 12.46 -3.36
C TYR A 486 -42.18 11.33 -3.23
N LEU A 487 -41.55 10.95 -4.34
CA LEU A 487 -40.50 9.93 -4.34
C LEU A 487 -39.23 10.38 -3.60
N GLU A 488 -38.83 11.65 -3.71
CA GLU A 488 -37.71 12.22 -2.93
C GLU A 488 -37.91 12.08 -1.41
N SER A 489 -39.15 11.96 -0.93
CA SER A 489 -39.45 11.70 0.50
C SER A 489 -39.12 10.26 0.95
N TRP A 490 -38.92 9.34 0.01
CA TRP A 490 -38.48 7.97 0.31
C TRP A 490 -36.98 7.89 0.61
N GLY A 491 -36.19 8.85 0.10
CA GLY A 491 -34.77 8.98 0.40
C GLY A 491 -33.94 7.78 -0.08
N ALA A 492 -34.04 7.43 -1.36
CA ALA A 492 -33.24 6.37 -1.94
C ALA A 492 -31.73 6.66 -1.81
N ALA A 493 -30.95 5.60 -1.66
CA ALA A 493 -29.49 5.73 -1.66
C ALA A 493 -29.01 6.15 -3.06
N ARG A 494 -28.11 7.13 -3.13
CA ARG A 494 -27.48 7.55 -4.40
C ARG A 494 -26.53 6.45 -4.91
N PRO A 495 -26.17 6.43 -6.22
CA PRO A 495 -25.21 5.49 -6.76
C PRO A 495 -23.89 5.72 -6.03
N PHE A 496 -23.16 4.65 -5.71
CA PHE A 496 -21.86 4.73 -5.04
C PHE A 496 -21.82 5.33 -3.62
N ALA A 497 -22.94 5.84 -3.06
CA ALA A 497 -22.96 6.47 -1.72
C ALA A 497 -22.44 5.58 -0.58
N HIS A 498 -22.54 4.27 -0.75
CA HIS A 498 -22.01 3.26 0.17
C HIS A 498 -20.47 3.19 0.22
N LEU A 499 -19.76 3.89 -0.68
CA LEU A 499 -18.30 4.03 -0.70
C LEU A 499 -17.81 5.29 0.04
N ASN A 500 -18.69 6.28 0.22
CA ASN A 500 -18.41 7.51 0.98
C ASN A 500 -18.58 7.27 2.50
N HIS A 501 -19.52 6.40 2.88
CA HIS A 501 -19.67 5.95 4.27
C HIS A 501 -18.58 4.94 4.65
N ARG A 502 -17.43 5.48 5.08
CA ARG A 502 -16.22 4.78 5.53
C ARG A 502 -16.41 3.74 6.65
N GLU A 503 -17.58 3.71 7.29
CA GLU A 503 -17.93 2.84 8.42
C GLU A 503 -19.35 2.27 8.27
N SER A 504 -19.50 0.98 7.94
CA SER A 504 -20.76 0.22 8.14
C SER A 504 -20.64 -1.31 8.03
N VAL A 505 -19.43 -1.88 8.09
CA VAL A 505 -19.19 -3.34 7.86
C VAL A 505 -18.45 -3.97 9.05
N SER A 506 -18.94 -3.71 10.27
CA SER A 506 -18.36 -4.25 11.51
C SER A 506 -19.37 -4.32 12.67
N SER A 507 -20.62 -4.73 12.42
CA SER A 507 -21.62 -4.99 13.50
C SER A 507 -22.83 -5.87 13.10
N ASP A 508 -22.64 -6.89 12.24
CA ASP A 508 -23.72 -7.85 11.90
C ASP A 508 -23.61 -9.16 12.72
N THR A 509 -23.75 -9.07 14.05
CA THR A 509 -23.90 -10.25 14.93
C THR A 509 -24.68 -9.95 16.22
N SER A 510 -26.01 -9.84 16.16
CA SER A 510 -26.92 -10.35 17.23
C SER A 510 -28.43 -10.08 16.96
N ALA A 511 -29.23 -11.01 17.51
CA ALA A 511 -30.68 -11.07 17.74
C ALA A 511 -31.64 -9.90 17.38
N PRO A 512 -32.87 -10.20 16.93
CA PRO A 512 -33.90 -9.20 16.65
C PRO A 512 -34.65 -8.73 17.92
N GLY A 513 -34.99 -7.44 17.97
CA GLY A 513 -36.20 -6.99 18.67
C GLY A 513 -36.07 -5.82 19.64
N ARG A 514 -36.29 -4.59 19.14
CA ARG A 514 -37.06 -3.56 19.86
C ARG A 514 -37.61 -2.52 18.87
N LYS A 515 -38.90 -2.18 19.02
CA LYS A 515 -39.53 -1.12 18.22
C LYS A 515 -39.02 0.24 18.68
N HIS A 516 -38.71 1.14 17.75
CA HIS A 516 -38.56 2.57 18.05
C HIS A 516 -39.48 3.41 17.18
N ARG A 517 -40.28 4.23 17.87
CA ARG A 517 -41.32 5.11 17.36
C ARG A 517 -40.65 6.41 16.93
N LYS A 518 -40.67 6.72 15.63
CA LYS A 518 -40.29 8.07 15.15
C LYS A 518 -41.43 9.02 15.44
N GLU A 519 -41.19 10.02 16.28
CA GLU A 519 -42.06 11.19 16.39
C GLU A 519 -41.61 12.28 15.41
N MET A 520 -42.57 13.12 15.01
CA MET A 520 -42.45 14.05 13.90
C MET A 520 -42.61 15.47 14.43
N THR A 521 -41.49 16.15 14.69
CA THR A 521 -41.50 17.54 15.14
C THR A 521 -41.84 18.49 13.99
N LEU A 522 -42.98 19.16 14.11
CA LEU A 522 -43.42 20.24 13.22
C LEU A 522 -42.60 21.52 13.45
N HIS A 523 -42.44 22.35 12.42
CA HIS A 523 -41.98 23.73 12.59
C HIS A 523 -43.08 24.61 13.20
N LEU A 524 -42.71 25.50 14.12
CA LEU A 524 -43.45 26.73 14.43
C LEU A 524 -42.47 27.85 14.85
N ALA A 525 -42.92 29.10 14.85
CA ALA A 525 -42.05 30.28 14.96
C ALA A 525 -42.51 31.29 16.05
N ASN A 526 -41.61 32.24 16.36
CA ASN A 526 -41.80 33.53 17.04
C ASN A 526 -42.27 33.56 18.53
N ARG A 527 -41.35 34.02 19.39
CA ARG A 527 -41.49 35.06 20.45
C ARG A 527 -40.07 35.39 20.97
N GLN A 528 -39.53 36.61 20.88
CA GLN A 528 -39.84 37.91 21.52
C GLN A 528 -39.41 38.08 23.00
N ARG A 529 -38.27 38.80 23.16
CA ARG A 529 -37.96 39.91 24.10
C ARG A 529 -37.83 39.73 25.65
N ALA A 530 -36.65 40.19 26.12
CA ALA A 530 -36.40 41.19 27.19
C ALA A 530 -36.02 40.77 28.65
N SER A 531 -35.42 41.75 29.37
CA SER A 531 -34.65 41.74 30.65
C SER A 531 -33.22 41.17 30.54
N GLU A 532 -32.09 41.81 30.93
CA GLU A 532 -31.72 42.75 32.04
C GLU A 532 -31.73 42.07 33.42
N SER A 533 -30.67 42.08 34.26
CA SER A 533 -29.31 42.69 34.26
C SER A 533 -28.30 41.74 34.99
N LEU A 534 -27.08 42.02 35.50
CA LEU A 534 -26.29 43.24 35.79
C LEU A 534 -24.74 42.94 35.79
N ASP A 535 -23.98 43.42 36.79
CA ASP A 535 -22.52 43.42 37.03
C ASP A 535 -21.81 42.03 37.11
N GLY A 536 -20.48 41.92 36.94
CA GLY A 536 -19.46 42.95 36.66
C GLY A 536 -18.00 42.44 36.65
N CYS A 537 -17.04 43.36 36.51
CA CYS A 537 -15.57 43.18 36.46
C CYS A 537 -14.92 42.53 35.21
N ARG A 538 -13.70 43.01 34.90
CA ARG A 538 -12.81 42.70 33.74
C ARG A 538 -11.34 42.73 34.24
N PRO A 539 -10.34 42.13 33.58
CA PRO A 539 -9.81 42.72 32.34
C PRO A 539 -9.34 41.74 31.23
N GLU A 540 -9.29 42.29 30.01
CA GLU A 540 -8.34 42.06 28.90
C GLU A 540 -7.69 40.67 28.68
N HIS A 541 -8.10 39.97 27.61
CA HIS A 541 -7.34 39.94 26.33
C HIS A 541 -8.02 39.06 25.25
N ALA A 542 -7.49 39.13 24.02
CA ALA A 542 -7.78 38.30 22.83
C ALA A 542 -9.16 38.44 22.14
N CYS A 543 -9.12 38.48 20.79
CA CYS A 543 -10.30 38.48 19.93
C CYS A 543 -10.83 37.05 19.71
N PRO A 544 -12.15 36.85 19.54
CA PRO A 544 -12.71 35.53 19.28
C PRO A 544 -12.42 35.06 17.83
N PRO A 545 -12.12 33.77 17.60
CA PRO A 545 -12.09 33.20 16.27
C PRO A 545 -13.52 33.09 15.68
N SER A 546 -13.63 33.22 14.37
CA SER A 546 -14.90 33.03 13.64
C SER A 546 -15.44 31.61 13.80
N VAL A 547 -16.76 31.46 13.91
CA VAL A 547 -17.44 30.15 13.98
C VAL A 547 -17.25 29.39 12.66
N VAL A 548 -16.31 28.44 12.65
CA VAL A 548 -16.10 27.51 11.53
C VAL A 548 -17.02 26.29 11.69
N ASN A 549 -17.60 25.84 10.58
CA ASN A 549 -18.60 24.77 10.55
C ASN A 549 -18.11 23.44 11.17
N TYR A 550 -18.55 23.15 12.39
CA TYR A 550 -18.43 21.83 13.02
C TYR A 550 -19.31 20.80 12.29
N LYS A 551 -18.73 20.09 11.31
CA LYS A 551 -19.25 18.82 10.81
C LYS A 551 -18.20 17.92 10.14
N ASN A 552 -17.17 18.47 9.49
CA ASN A 552 -16.19 17.66 8.74
C ASN A 552 -14.95 17.25 9.55
N THR A 553 -14.72 17.82 10.74
CA THR A 553 -13.50 17.59 11.53
C THR A 553 -13.37 16.16 12.08
N SER A 554 -14.49 15.52 12.39
CA SER A 554 -14.52 14.22 13.11
C SER A 554 -13.95 13.05 12.30
N GLN A 555 -14.07 13.05 10.98
CA GLN A 555 -13.55 11.95 10.14
C GLN A 555 -12.04 12.04 9.90
N LYS A 556 -11.45 13.25 9.96
CA LYS A 556 -10.02 13.43 9.76
C LYS A 556 -9.23 12.94 10.99
N GLY A 557 -9.62 13.37 12.19
CA GLY A 557 -8.99 12.93 13.45
C GLY A 557 -8.99 11.41 13.59
N ARG A 558 -10.13 10.75 13.37
CA ARG A 558 -10.24 9.29 13.48
C ARG A 558 -9.40 8.53 12.45
N MET A 559 -9.18 9.10 11.25
CA MET A 559 -8.22 8.54 10.29
C MET A 559 -6.78 8.69 10.78
N GLU A 560 -6.45 9.82 11.41
CA GLU A 560 -5.11 10.08 11.94
C GLU A 560 -4.81 9.20 13.18
N GLU A 561 -5.83 8.88 13.98
CA GLU A 561 -5.81 7.87 15.05
C GLU A 561 -5.63 6.43 14.50
N ASP A 562 -6.44 6.00 13.51
CA ASP A 562 -6.27 4.71 12.80
C ASP A 562 -4.85 4.56 12.20
N ILE A 563 -4.31 5.66 11.67
CA ILE A 563 -2.93 5.72 11.14
C ILE A 563 -1.93 5.51 12.29
N HIS A 564 -2.08 6.26 13.37
CA HIS A 564 -1.19 6.26 14.53
C HIS A 564 -1.14 4.89 15.22
N ASP A 565 -2.29 4.28 15.54
CA ASP A 565 -2.34 3.00 16.26
C ASP A 565 -1.82 1.84 15.42
N LYS A 566 -2.13 1.82 14.12
CA LYS A 566 -1.63 0.77 13.23
C LYS A 566 -0.16 0.97 12.84
N MET A 567 0.31 2.21 12.79
CA MET A 567 1.75 2.53 12.76
C MET A 567 2.44 2.04 14.03
N LEU A 568 1.87 2.29 15.21
CA LEU A 568 2.38 1.82 16.49
C LEU A 568 2.47 0.28 16.52
N SER A 569 1.39 -0.42 16.13
CA SER A 569 1.39 -1.90 16.07
C SER A 569 2.43 -2.46 15.08
N THR A 570 2.71 -1.74 14.00
CA THR A 570 3.73 -2.13 13.00
C THR A 570 5.14 -1.89 13.56
N ILE A 571 5.39 -0.75 14.20
CA ILE A 571 6.64 -0.46 14.92
C ILE A 571 6.89 -1.49 16.04
N GLU A 572 5.84 -1.85 16.78
CA GLU A 572 5.90 -2.82 17.87
C GLU A 572 6.21 -4.23 17.34
N GLY A 573 5.53 -4.67 16.28
CA GLY A 573 5.83 -5.91 15.56
C GLY A 573 7.22 -5.97 14.93
N LEU A 574 7.76 -4.83 14.47
CA LEU A 574 9.16 -4.71 14.02
C LEU A 574 10.18 -4.77 15.16
N SER A 575 9.76 -4.51 16.40
CA SER A 575 10.61 -4.66 17.60
C SER A 575 10.47 -6.01 18.32
N SER A 576 9.32 -6.67 18.21
CA SER A 576 9.09 -8.00 18.79
C SER A 576 9.78 -9.14 18.02
N ALA A 577 10.44 -8.83 16.90
CA ALA A 577 11.32 -9.73 16.15
C ALA A 577 12.63 -10.03 16.92
N LYS A 578 12.51 -10.62 18.12
CA LYS A 578 13.60 -10.82 19.09
C LYS A 578 14.66 -11.77 18.52
N PRO A 579 15.93 -11.33 18.33
CA PRO A 579 16.92 -12.09 17.55
C PRO A 579 17.45 -13.39 18.21
N TRP A 580 16.95 -13.78 19.39
CA TRP A 580 17.43 -14.94 20.15
C TRP A 580 16.31 -15.81 20.77
N CYS A 581 15.03 -15.46 20.63
CA CYS A 581 13.92 -16.28 21.14
C CYS A 581 12.59 -15.97 20.44
N GLY A 582 11.98 -16.99 19.81
CA GLY A 582 10.68 -16.91 19.14
C GLY A 582 10.63 -17.69 17.81
N SER A 583 9.76 -18.69 17.69
CA SER A 583 9.53 -19.42 16.44
C SER A 583 8.46 -18.69 15.61
N THR A 584 8.88 -17.77 14.75
CA THR A 584 8.03 -17.11 13.74
C THR A 584 8.66 -17.23 12.36
N ASP A 585 8.05 -18.03 11.48
CA ASP A 585 8.67 -18.53 10.25
C ASP A 585 9.05 -17.44 9.23
N ASP A 586 8.36 -16.30 9.19
CA ASP A 586 8.58 -15.17 8.27
C ASP A 586 10.04 -14.66 8.23
N PHE A 587 10.81 -14.81 9.31
CA PHE A 587 12.17 -14.25 9.42
C PHE A 587 13.31 -15.28 9.41
N ARG A 588 13.03 -16.54 9.03
CA ARG A 588 14.01 -17.64 8.99
C ARG A 588 15.11 -17.51 7.91
N GLY A 589 15.13 -16.40 7.16
CA GLY A 589 16.02 -16.15 6.02
C GLY A 589 17.41 -15.58 6.32
N LEU A 590 17.86 -15.53 7.58
CA LEU A 590 19.19 -15.06 7.99
C LEU A 590 20.02 -16.18 8.63
N CYS A 591 21.21 -16.42 8.10
CA CYS A 591 22.03 -17.59 8.42
C CYS A 591 23.02 -17.34 9.58
N GLY A 592 22.66 -17.81 10.77
CA GLY A 592 23.58 -18.07 11.87
C GLY A 592 24.42 -16.87 12.34
N PHE A 593 25.68 -17.14 12.72
CA PHE A 593 26.56 -16.11 13.29
C PHE A 593 26.99 -15.04 12.29
N LEU A 594 27.09 -15.38 10.99
CA LEU A 594 27.59 -14.54 9.89
C LEU A 594 26.49 -13.71 9.21
N LEU A 595 25.21 -13.85 9.60
CA LEU A 595 24.08 -13.03 9.15
C LEU A 595 23.80 -13.01 7.63
N PHE A 596 24.34 -13.94 6.83
CA PHE A 596 24.05 -14.01 5.38
C PHE A 596 22.56 -14.22 5.10
N PHE A 597 22.05 -13.63 4.01
CA PHE A 597 20.72 -14.03 3.52
C PHE A 597 20.78 -15.44 2.94
N VAL A 598 19.79 -16.27 3.28
CA VAL A 598 19.63 -17.64 2.73
C VAL A 598 19.35 -17.58 1.22
N GLU A 599 18.64 -16.55 0.75
CA GLU A 599 18.44 -16.31 -0.68
C GLU A 599 19.58 -15.45 -1.26
N MET A 600 20.42 -16.07 -2.10
CA MET A 600 21.59 -15.42 -2.69
C MET A 600 21.25 -14.24 -3.63
N GLY A 601 20.00 -14.15 -4.11
CA GLY A 601 19.47 -12.98 -4.82
C GLY A 601 19.41 -11.72 -3.94
N LEU A 602 18.84 -11.84 -2.73
CA LEU A 602 18.76 -10.75 -1.75
C LEU A 602 20.15 -10.31 -1.27
N GLU A 603 21.08 -11.24 -1.07
CA GLU A 603 22.48 -10.92 -0.72
C GLU A 603 23.17 -10.09 -1.82
N LYS A 604 22.86 -10.34 -3.10
CA LYS A 604 23.38 -9.58 -4.23
C LYS A 604 22.76 -8.18 -4.33
N GLU A 605 21.46 -8.04 -4.12
CA GLU A 605 20.79 -6.72 -4.07
C GLU A 605 21.35 -5.89 -2.89
N TYR A 606 21.37 -6.44 -1.67
CA TYR A 606 21.92 -5.79 -0.48
C TYR A 606 23.35 -5.26 -0.67
N ARG A 607 24.26 -6.09 -1.21
CA ARG A 607 25.66 -5.70 -1.43
C ARG A 607 25.84 -4.58 -2.46
N THR A 608 24.90 -4.43 -3.41
CA THR A 608 24.93 -3.38 -4.45
C THR A 608 24.25 -2.08 -4.05
N ILE A 609 23.62 -2.01 -2.87
CA ILE A 609 23.07 -0.75 -2.32
C ILE A 609 24.18 0.31 -2.23
N PRO A 610 23.96 1.53 -2.76
CA PRO A 610 24.92 2.62 -2.66
C PRO A 610 24.96 3.18 -1.24
N ILE A 611 26.17 3.37 -0.70
CA ILE A 611 26.33 3.91 0.66
C ILE A 611 26.33 5.45 0.60
N PRO A 612 25.32 6.14 1.16
CA PRO A 612 25.36 7.60 1.29
C PRO A 612 26.47 8.02 2.25
N LYS A 613 26.98 9.25 2.09
CA LYS A 613 28.05 9.84 2.92
C LYS A 613 29.37 9.01 3.00
N LEU A 614 29.60 8.00 2.15
CA LEU A 614 30.78 7.12 2.14
C LEU A 614 32.14 7.84 2.31
N ARG A 615 32.27 9.03 1.72
CA ARG A 615 33.45 9.91 1.82
C ARG A 615 33.87 10.22 3.26
N SER A 616 32.91 10.40 4.16
CA SER A 616 33.17 10.84 5.53
C SER A 616 33.88 9.79 6.37
N TYR A 617 33.68 8.49 6.10
CA TYR A 617 34.38 7.41 6.81
C TYR A 617 35.90 7.46 6.56
N PHE A 618 36.32 7.69 5.31
CA PHE A 618 37.73 7.81 4.96
C PHE A 618 38.39 9.07 5.55
N VAL A 619 37.67 10.21 5.60
CA VAL A 619 38.14 11.42 6.29
C VAL A 619 38.35 11.14 7.78
N CYS A 620 37.40 10.46 8.42
CA CYS A 620 37.48 10.13 9.83
C CYS A 620 38.64 9.14 10.13
N ALA A 621 38.87 8.17 9.25
CA ALA A 621 40.03 7.28 9.31
C ALA A 621 41.38 8.05 9.21
N SER A 622 41.47 9.08 8.37
CA SER A 622 42.65 9.97 8.31
C SER A 622 42.85 10.83 9.57
N VAL A 623 41.79 11.20 10.29
CA VAL A 623 41.89 11.86 11.60
C VAL A 623 42.50 10.92 12.65
N VAL A 624 42.18 9.61 12.61
CA VAL A 624 42.84 8.63 13.49
C VAL A 624 44.33 8.49 13.15
N LEU A 625 44.71 8.44 11.87
CA LEU A 625 46.12 8.40 11.46
C LEU A 625 46.90 9.59 12.04
N LEU A 626 46.33 10.79 11.96
CA LEU A 626 46.93 12.00 12.53
C LEU A 626 47.07 11.91 14.05
N CYS A 627 46.06 11.37 14.77
CA CYS A 627 46.17 11.15 16.21
C CYS A 627 47.26 10.11 16.56
N MET A 628 47.34 8.99 15.82
CA MET A 628 48.38 7.98 16.02
C MET A 628 49.78 8.58 15.83
N PHE A 629 49.96 9.41 14.80
CA PHE A 629 51.20 10.12 14.54
C PHE A 629 51.55 11.09 15.69
N LEU A 630 50.59 11.90 16.15
CA LEU A 630 50.78 12.84 17.25
C LEU A 630 51.13 12.13 18.57
N VAL A 631 50.48 11.00 18.89
CA VAL A 631 50.81 10.20 20.09
C VAL A 631 52.21 9.59 19.97
N GLN A 632 52.58 9.01 18.82
CA GLN A 632 53.89 8.38 18.67
C GLN A 632 55.04 9.41 18.61
N ILE A 633 54.89 10.58 17.99
CA ILE A 633 55.96 11.60 17.93
C ILE A 633 56.20 12.35 19.26
N LEU A 634 55.26 12.30 20.19
CA LEU A 634 55.40 12.86 21.54
C LEU A 634 56.17 11.94 22.51
N ILE A 635 56.24 10.63 22.21
CA ILE A 635 56.69 9.61 23.18
C ILE A 635 57.87 8.78 22.63
N MET A 636 57.88 8.48 21.34
CA MET A 636 59.00 7.77 20.71
C MET A 636 60.18 8.73 20.45
N PRO A 637 61.43 8.26 20.54
CA PRO A 637 62.57 9.03 20.06
C PRO A 637 62.38 9.38 18.56
N ARG A 638 62.66 10.64 18.21
CA ARG A 638 62.43 11.20 16.87
C ARG A 638 63.41 10.63 15.83
N THR A 639 63.12 9.43 15.34
CA THR A 639 63.92 8.75 14.31
C THR A 639 63.37 9.03 12.91
N ALA A 640 64.24 9.06 11.89
CA ALA A 640 63.81 9.18 10.50
C ALA A 640 62.87 8.04 10.06
N LYS A 641 63.03 6.83 10.64
CA LYS A 641 62.17 5.66 10.41
C LYS A 641 60.69 5.94 10.74
N LEU A 642 60.43 6.63 11.84
CA LEU A 642 59.08 7.04 12.28
C LEU A 642 58.43 8.01 11.27
N GLY A 643 59.19 8.97 10.75
CA GLY A 643 58.68 9.91 9.73
C GLY A 643 58.37 9.22 8.40
N ILE A 644 59.22 8.30 7.96
CA ILE A 644 59.05 7.55 6.70
C ILE A 644 57.83 6.63 6.76
N SER A 645 57.63 5.88 7.85
CA SER A 645 56.52 4.92 7.97
C SER A 645 55.15 5.62 7.96
N PHE A 646 54.98 6.68 8.74
CA PHE A 646 53.76 7.49 8.71
C PHE A 646 53.59 8.23 7.39
N GLY A 647 54.67 8.72 6.77
CA GLY A 647 54.63 9.35 5.44
C GLY A 647 54.05 8.42 4.37
N MET A 648 54.49 7.15 4.32
CA MET A 648 53.97 6.16 3.39
C MET A 648 52.47 5.88 3.59
N VAL A 649 52.02 5.74 4.84
CA VAL A 649 50.58 5.51 5.15
C VAL A 649 49.74 6.76 4.88
N ALA A 650 50.29 7.96 5.11
CA ALA A 650 49.63 9.22 4.77
C ALA A 650 49.47 9.40 3.25
N VAL A 651 50.46 9.00 2.44
CA VAL A 651 50.33 8.97 0.97
C VAL A 651 49.23 8.00 0.53
N ILE A 652 49.19 6.78 1.09
CA ILE A 652 48.13 5.79 0.79
C ILE A 652 46.75 6.37 1.12
N MET A 653 46.55 6.91 2.32
CA MET A 653 45.27 7.51 2.72
C MET A 653 44.92 8.76 1.90
N GLY A 654 45.91 9.57 1.52
CA GLY A 654 45.73 10.72 0.63
C GLY A 654 45.25 10.32 -0.76
N LEU A 655 45.82 9.28 -1.36
CA LEU A 655 45.37 8.73 -2.64
C LEU A 655 43.93 8.20 -2.56
N ILE A 656 43.59 7.49 -1.47
CA ILE A 656 42.23 6.99 -1.20
C ILE A 656 41.23 8.16 -1.09
N LEU A 657 41.59 9.23 -0.38
CA LEU A 657 40.78 10.45 -0.29
C LEU A 657 40.61 11.14 -1.64
N CYS A 658 41.67 11.30 -2.43
CA CYS A 658 41.61 11.89 -3.77
C CYS A 658 40.66 11.12 -4.69
N ILE A 659 40.74 9.78 -4.72
CA ILE A 659 39.80 8.92 -5.47
C ILE A 659 38.35 9.13 -4.96
N CYS A 660 38.16 9.19 -3.65
CA CYS A 660 36.85 9.42 -3.05
C CYS A 660 36.28 10.81 -3.41
N PHE A 661 37.09 11.86 -3.45
CA PHE A 661 36.65 13.25 -3.64
C PHE A 661 36.69 13.76 -5.09
N ALA A 662 37.29 13.05 -6.05
CA ALA A 662 37.40 13.47 -7.46
C ALA A 662 36.08 13.99 -8.09
N ASP A 663 34.93 13.32 -7.87
CA ASP A 663 33.61 13.76 -8.38
C ASP A 663 33.05 15.05 -7.71
N LYS A 664 33.68 15.56 -6.64
CA LYS A 664 33.46 16.91 -6.11
C LYS A 664 34.47 17.90 -6.70
N CYS A 665 35.77 17.60 -6.66
CA CYS A 665 36.82 18.49 -7.14
C CYS A 665 36.64 18.81 -8.64
N TRP A 666 36.28 17.83 -9.46
CA TRP A 666 35.98 18.02 -10.88
C TRP A 666 34.80 18.97 -11.16
N ARG A 667 33.82 19.08 -10.26
CA ARG A 667 32.74 20.08 -10.42
C ARG A 667 33.19 21.51 -10.13
N SER A 668 34.41 21.68 -9.63
CA SER A 668 35.02 22.97 -9.28
C SER A 668 36.17 23.34 -10.23
N CYS A 669 36.59 22.44 -11.13
CA CYS A 669 37.69 22.65 -12.07
C CYS A 669 37.19 22.47 -13.51
N SER A 670 37.48 23.44 -14.38
CA SER A 670 36.93 23.51 -15.74
C SER A 670 37.38 22.38 -16.67
N GLU A 671 36.62 22.17 -17.75
CA GLU A 671 36.79 21.06 -18.69
C GLU A 671 38.07 21.17 -19.53
N ARG A 672 39.03 20.24 -19.35
CA ARG A 672 40.00 19.91 -20.43
C ARG A 672 40.72 18.56 -20.35
N TRP A 673 40.81 17.90 -19.19
CA TRP A 673 41.81 16.85 -18.95
C TRP A 673 41.24 15.40 -18.99
N PRO A 674 41.64 14.55 -19.96
CA PRO A 674 41.12 13.18 -20.10
C PRO A 674 41.32 12.22 -18.91
N PRO A 675 42.50 12.09 -18.26
CA PRO A 675 42.71 11.06 -17.23
C PRO A 675 41.84 11.29 -15.97
N LEU A 676 41.48 12.54 -15.68
CA LEU A 676 40.60 12.89 -14.57
C LEU A 676 39.14 12.44 -14.79
N ARG A 677 38.70 12.24 -16.05
CA ARG A 677 37.38 11.63 -16.38
C ARG A 677 37.30 10.17 -15.93
N ALA A 678 38.41 9.43 -16.05
CA ALA A 678 38.50 8.06 -15.53
C ALA A 678 38.41 8.05 -13.99
N LEU A 679 39.16 8.93 -13.31
CA LEU A 679 39.09 9.07 -11.84
C LEU A 679 37.69 9.45 -11.34
N CYS A 680 36.97 10.34 -12.03
CA CYS A 680 35.57 10.64 -11.71
C CYS A 680 34.63 9.43 -11.87
N THR A 681 34.90 8.59 -12.88
CA THR A 681 34.15 7.34 -13.11
C THR A 681 34.43 6.31 -12.02
N PHE A 682 35.70 6.18 -11.57
CA PHE A 682 36.05 5.39 -10.39
C PHE A 682 35.40 5.95 -9.11
N SER A 683 35.42 7.27 -8.90
CA SER A 683 34.77 7.94 -7.75
C SER A 683 33.26 7.67 -7.66
N LYS A 684 32.60 7.46 -8.81
CA LYS A 684 31.20 6.98 -8.88
C LYS A 684 31.10 5.47 -8.58
N LYS A 685 31.93 4.64 -9.22
CA LYS A 685 31.97 3.17 -8.98
C LYS A 685 32.26 2.82 -7.51
N VAL A 686 33.12 3.55 -6.81
CA VAL A 686 33.42 3.34 -5.37
C VAL A 686 32.17 3.44 -4.47
N LYS A 687 31.15 4.21 -4.87
CA LYS A 687 29.88 4.33 -4.13
C LYS A 687 28.93 3.15 -4.40
N THR A 688 28.89 2.65 -5.64
CA THR A 688 27.87 1.71 -6.14
C THR A 688 28.34 0.26 -6.30
N MET A 689 29.64 0.01 -6.47
CA MET A 689 30.19 -1.31 -6.78
C MET A 689 30.95 -1.89 -5.58
N PRO A 690 30.45 -2.96 -4.93
CA PRO A 690 31.11 -3.53 -3.75
C PRO A 690 32.52 -4.04 -4.05
N THR A 691 32.77 -4.53 -5.26
CA THR A 691 34.08 -5.04 -5.73
C THR A 691 35.19 -3.99 -5.70
N VAL A 692 34.86 -2.70 -5.85
CA VAL A 692 35.84 -1.60 -5.70
C VAL A 692 35.84 -1.05 -4.26
N ARG A 693 34.68 -1.09 -3.60
CA ARG A 693 34.46 -0.52 -2.26
C ARG A 693 35.15 -1.31 -1.14
N LEU A 694 35.06 -2.64 -1.17
CA LEU A 694 35.65 -3.51 -0.14
C LEU A 694 37.19 -3.43 -0.08
N PRO A 695 37.96 -3.62 -1.17
CA PRO A 695 39.42 -3.56 -1.10
C PRO A 695 39.93 -2.17 -0.69
N LEU A 696 39.26 -1.09 -1.11
CA LEU A 696 39.61 0.27 -0.70
C LEU A 696 39.48 0.48 0.82
N ALA A 697 38.43 -0.08 1.42
CA ALA A 697 38.25 -0.07 2.87
C ALA A 697 39.23 -1.01 3.60
N ALA A 698 39.52 -2.18 3.02
CA ALA A 698 40.47 -3.15 3.57
C ALA A 698 41.90 -2.57 3.65
N VAL A 699 42.37 -1.86 2.62
CA VAL A 699 43.66 -1.18 2.62
C VAL A 699 43.70 -0.03 3.64
N ALA A 700 42.62 0.76 3.74
CA ALA A 700 42.54 1.86 4.71
C ALA A 700 42.58 1.34 6.17
N ILE A 701 41.77 0.33 6.51
CA ILE A 701 41.74 -0.25 7.86
C ILE A 701 43.04 -1.02 8.15
N GLY A 702 43.51 -1.85 7.20
CA GLY A 702 44.72 -2.66 7.38
C GLY A 702 45.98 -1.81 7.61
N SER A 703 46.15 -0.71 6.86
CA SER A 703 47.29 0.20 7.07
C SER A 703 47.25 0.91 8.43
N LEU A 704 46.06 1.27 8.93
CA LEU A 704 45.88 1.80 10.30
C LEU A 704 46.20 0.76 11.39
N LEU A 705 45.83 -0.50 11.18
CA LEU A 705 46.15 -1.59 12.13
C LEU A 705 47.66 -1.90 12.16
N ILE A 706 48.34 -1.80 11.02
CA ILE A 706 49.79 -2.07 10.93
C ILE A 706 50.61 -0.91 11.53
N ILE A 707 50.31 0.36 11.19
CA ILE A 707 51.11 1.52 11.63
C ILE A 707 51.06 1.74 13.16
N ALA A 708 50.01 1.26 13.83
CA ALA A 708 49.91 1.28 15.29
C ALA A 708 51.05 0.53 16.00
N VAL A 709 51.68 -0.45 15.34
CA VAL A 709 52.66 -1.38 15.92
C VAL A 709 54.01 -1.37 15.17
N PHE A 710 54.03 -1.03 13.88
CA PHE A 710 55.22 -1.07 13.01
C PHE A 710 56.43 -0.27 13.54
N ASN A 711 56.19 0.76 14.35
CA ASN A 711 57.24 1.64 14.88
C ASN A 711 57.82 1.21 16.25
N LEU A 712 57.43 0.06 16.80
CA LEU A 712 58.03 -0.47 18.04
C LEU A 712 59.54 -0.70 17.85
N PRO A 713 60.40 -0.17 18.74
CA PRO A 713 61.84 -0.37 18.61
C PRO A 713 62.22 -1.84 18.84
N VAL A 714 62.78 -2.47 17.81
CA VAL A 714 63.38 -3.80 17.88
C VAL A 714 64.89 -3.63 18.07
N THR A 715 65.32 -3.67 19.33
CA THR A 715 66.74 -3.76 19.71
C THR A 715 67.26 -5.17 19.44
N GLN A 716 68.19 -5.31 18.49
CA GLN A 716 68.89 -6.58 18.27
C GLN A 716 69.93 -6.82 19.37
N PRO A 717 70.04 -8.03 19.94
CA PRO A 717 71.13 -8.38 20.84
C PRO A 717 72.42 -8.61 20.02
N THR A 718 73.22 -7.57 19.82
CA THR A 718 74.50 -7.63 19.09
C THR A 718 75.57 -8.39 19.87
N ARG A 719 75.47 -9.72 19.87
CA ARG A 719 76.48 -10.63 20.41
C ARG A 719 77.65 -10.74 19.43
N ASN A 720 78.63 -9.85 19.55
CA ASN A 720 80.01 -10.09 19.12
C ASN A 720 80.98 -9.27 19.99
N ARG A 721 82.05 -9.91 20.49
CA ARG A 721 83.15 -9.24 21.21
C ARG A 721 84.18 -8.74 20.20
N THR A 722 84.69 -7.52 20.39
CA THR A 722 86.10 -7.17 20.68
C THR A 722 86.37 -5.70 20.34
N ALA A 723 86.45 -4.84 21.37
CA ALA A 723 86.95 -3.46 21.30
C ALA A 723 87.46 -3.03 22.69
N SER A 724 88.15 -1.88 22.78
CA SER A 724 88.94 -1.46 23.94
C SER A 724 88.16 -0.72 25.05
N PRO A 725 88.61 -0.79 26.32
CA PRO A 725 87.93 -0.20 27.49
C PRO A 725 88.24 1.30 27.65
N MET A 726 87.90 2.13 26.66
CA MET A 726 88.14 3.58 26.71
C MET A 726 87.07 4.46 26.03
N ASP A 727 85.97 3.88 25.54
CA ASP A 727 84.88 4.64 24.86
C ASP A 727 83.46 4.24 25.33
N GLU A 728 83.35 3.42 26.39
CA GLU A 728 82.07 2.88 26.88
C GLU A 728 81.12 3.93 27.50
N LEU A 729 81.60 5.16 27.75
CA LEU A 729 80.82 6.21 28.42
C LEU A 729 79.98 7.08 27.47
N ALA A 730 80.26 7.06 26.15
CA ALA A 730 79.72 8.05 25.21
C ALA A 730 78.60 7.55 24.27
N THR A 731 78.51 6.24 24.00
CA THR A 731 77.67 5.73 22.89
C THR A 731 76.60 4.70 23.27
N LEU A 732 76.62 4.15 24.48
CA LEU A 732 75.67 3.09 24.88
C LEU A 732 74.37 3.66 25.51
N GLY A 733 73.50 4.22 24.68
CA GLY A 733 72.20 4.79 25.05
C GLY A 733 71.15 3.77 25.52
N ILE A 734 71.40 3.08 26.64
CA ILE A 734 70.44 2.19 27.31
C ILE A 734 69.26 3.04 27.82
N MET A 735 68.05 2.79 27.32
CA MET A 735 66.85 3.42 27.89
C MET A 735 66.60 2.87 29.31
N PRO A 736 66.38 3.74 30.32
CA PRO A 736 66.03 3.28 31.67
C PRO A 736 64.69 2.54 31.65
N GLY A 737 64.52 1.54 32.52
CA GLY A 737 63.41 0.57 32.45
C GLY A 737 62.02 1.19 32.40
N ASN A 738 61.78 2.31 33.09
CA ASN A 738 60.51 3.04 33.06
C ASN A 738 60.13 3.52 31.65
N ASN A 739 61.11 3.95 30.84
CA ASN A 739 60.85 4.44 29.48
C ASN A 739 60.34 3.31 28.56
N VAL A 740 60.83 2.08 28.76
CA VAL A 740 60.40 0.90 27.98
C VAL A 740 58.93 0.57 28.28
N VAL A 741 58.52 0.66 29.55
CA VAL A 741 57.12 0.43 29.97
C VAL A 741 56.19 1.53 29.45
N THR A 742 56.62 2.81 29.44
CA THR A 742 55.83 3.89 28.82
C THR A 742 55.69 3.70 27.30
N VAL A 743 56.77 3.32 26.60
CA VAL A 743 56.76 3.05 25.15
C VAL A 743 55.78 1.91 24.83
N TYR A 744 55.85 0.81 25.57
CA TYR A 744 54.93 -0.32 25.45
C TYR A 744 53.47 0.12 25.61
N SER A 745 53.16 0.79 26.72
CA SER A 745 51.77 1.17 27.09
C SER A 745 51.11 2.05 26.03
N TYR A 746 51.77 3.10 25.54
CA TYR A 746 51.19 4.00 24.54
C TYR A 746 51.09 3.37 23.13
N CYS A 747 51.93 2.37 22.81
CA CYS A 747 51.71 1.54 21.61
C CYS A 747 50.41 0.72 21.71
N THR A 748 50.01 0.23 22.89
CA THR A 748 48.71 -0.42 23.07
C THR A 748 47.56 0.54 22.78
N TYR A 749 47.66 1.81 23.19
CA TYR A 749 46.60 2.79 22.95
C TYR A 749 46.46 3.09 21.45
N CYS A 750 47.57 3.10 20.71
CA CYS A 750 47.54 3.18 19.24
C CYS A 750 46.79 1.98 18.63
N CYS A 751 46.98 0.77 19.16
CA CYS A 751 46.25 -0.43 18.72
C CYS A 751 44.74 -0.32 18.97
N LEU A 752 44.35 0.17 20.14
CA LEU A 752 42.93 0.39 20.49
C LEU A 752 42.30 1.48 19.62
N LEU A 753 43.03 2.57 19.29
CA LEU A 753 42.59 3.55 18.29
C LEU A 753 42.45 2.92 16.89
N GLY A 754 43.29 1.97 16.53
CA GLY A 754 43.19 1.19 15.27
C GLY A 754 41.94 0.30 15.23
N PHE A 755 41.61 -0.38 16.32
CA PHE A 755 40.34 -1.13 16.44
C PHE A 755 39.12 -0.21 16.38
N ILE A 756 39.15 0.91 17.11
CA ILE A 756 38.13 1.96 17.04
C ILE A 756 37.95 2.45 15.59
N ALA A 757 39.04 2.63 14.83
CA ALA A 757 39.01 3.01 13.41
C ALA A 757 38.34 1.99 12.48
N CYS A 758 38.18 0.73 12.89
CA CYS A 758 37.41 -0.27 12.14
C CYS A 758 35.88 -0.05 12.27
N SER A 759 35.39 0.31 13.47
CA SER A 759 33.95 0.52 13.74
C SER A 759 33.30 1.61 12.88
N VAL A 760 34.10 2.62 12.55
CA VAL A 760 33.77 3.81 11.75
C VAL A 760 33.02 3.47 10.47
N PHE A 761 33.41 2.37 9.83
CA PHE A 761 32.86 1.90 8.56
C PHE A 761 31.51 1.18 8.75
N LEU A 762 30.55 1.86 9.39
CA LEU A 762 29.25 1.34 9.83
C LEU A 762 28.61 0.37 8.82
N ARG A 763 28.32 0.85 7.60
CA ARG A 763 27.64 0.07 6.54
C ARG A 763 28.57 -0.81 5.68
N MET A 764 29.77 -1.16 6.15
CA MET A 764 30.58 -2.22 5.53
C MET A 764 30.25 -3.59 6.13
N SER A 765 30.29 -4.62 5.28
CA SER A 765 30.00 -6.01 5.61
C SER A 765 30.72 -6.51 6.87
N PHE A 766 29.97 -7.15 7.76
CA PHE A 766 30.47 -7.71 9.02
C PHE A 766 31.72 -8.59 8.83
N GLU A 767 31.70 -9.52 7.88
CA GLU A 767 32.82 -10.44 7.55
C GLU A 767 34.18 -9.74 7.40
N LEU A 768 34.24 -8.61 6.67
CA LEU A 768 35.48 -7.88 6.44
C LEU A 768 36.01 -7.28 7.75
N LYS A 769 35.12 -6.76 8.61
CA LYS A 769 35.49 -6.26 9.94
C LYS A 769 35.93 -7.39 10.85
N LEU A 770 35.23 -8.52 10.84
CA LEU A 770 35.55 -9.69 11.66
C LEU A 770 36.95 -10.22 11.31
N ILE A 771 37.27 -10.40 10.02
CA ILE A 771 38.59 -10.85 9.56
C ILE A 771 39.69 -9.85 9.98
N LEU A 772 39.49 -8.55 9.75
CA LEU A 772 40.48 -7.52 10.06
C LEU A 772 40.70 -7.33 11.58
N LEU A 773 39.64 -7.36 12.39
CA LEU A 773 39.72 -7.30 13.85
C LEU A 773 40.35 -8.57 14.43
N SER A 774 40.04 -9.75 13.90
CA SER A 774 40.62 -11.02 14.35
C SER A 774 42.11 -11.10 14.02
N GLY A 775 42.49 -10.78 12.78
CA GLY A 775 43.90 -10.73 12.36
C GLY A 775 44.69 -9.67 13.15
N GLY A 776 44.09 -8.51 13.39
CA GLY A 776 44.64 -7.46 14.23
C GLY A 776 44.87 -7.93 15.67
N VAL A 777 43.86 -8.49 16.34
CA VAL A 777 43.99 -8.90 17.75
C VAL A 777 44.95 -10.07 17.94
N VAL A 778 44.97 -11.05 17.03
CA VAL A 778 45.96 -12.14 17.06
C VAL A 778 47.38 -11.61 16.84
N GLY A 779 47.59 -10.72 15.86
CA GLY A 779 48.88 -10.07 15.62
C GLY A 779 49.36 -9.26 16.83
N TYR A 780 48.48 -8.47 17.45
CA TYR A 780 48.78 -7.69 18.64
C TYR A 780 49.08 -8.59 19.85
N PHE A 781 48.31 -9.65 20.10
CA PHE A 781 48.61 -10.62 21.15
C PHE A 781 49.99 -11.25 20.96
N ILE A 782 50.35 -11.70 19.75
CA ILE A 782 51.66 -12.27 19.47
C ILE A 782 52.77 -11.25 19.76
N ILE A 783 52.65 -10.02 19.25
CA ILE A 783 53.70 -9.00 19.36
C ILE A 783 53.86 -8.54 20.82
N PHE A 784 52.78 -8.17 21.51
CA PHE A 784 52.85 -7.68 22.90
C PHE A 784 53.28 -8.76 23.91
N ASN A 785 53.08 -10.05 23.62
CA ASN A 785 53.53 -11.15 24.48
C ASN A 785 54.93 -11.69 24.13
N THR A 786 55.48 -11.39 22.95
CA THR A 786 56.86 -11.79 22.57
C THR A 786 57.88 -10.65 22.77
N TRP A 787 57.51 -9.39 22.52
CA TRP A 787 58.41 -8.25 22.60
C TRP A 787 58.84 -7.92 24.05
N LEU A 788 57.92 -7.99 25.01
CA LEU A 788 58.20 -7.61 26.40
C LEU A 788 59.23 -8.54 27.09
N PRO A 789 59.15 -9.89 26.99
CA PRO A 789 60.18 -10.78 27.57
C PRO A 789 61.56 -10.65 26.90
N LEU A 790 61.61 -10.27 25.61
CA LEU A 790 62.86 -10.16 24.85
C LEU A 790 63.71 -8.95 25.23
N ASN A 791 63.08 -7.83 25.60
CA ASN A 791 63.75 -6.59 25.96
C ASN A 791 63.85 -6.35 27.48
N ALA A 792 63.25 -7.20 28.31
CA ALA A 792 63.25 -7.07 29.77
C ALA A 792 64.40 -7.84 30.44
N ASN A 793 65.45 -7.13 30.85
CA ASN A 793 66.46 -7.67 31.77
C ASN A 793 65.77 -8.18 33.05
N HIS A 794 65.88 -9.49 33.32
CA HIS A 794 65.02 -10.21 34.25
C HIS A 794 65.10 -9.75 35.72
N GLY A 795 66.14 -9.01 36.11
CA GLY A 795 66.31 -8.46 37.46
C GLY A 795 65.60 -7.12 37.74
N ALA A 796 65.20 -6.36 36.70
CA ALA A 796 64.64 -5.02 36.88
C ALA A 796 63.11 -5.02 37.01
N VAL A 797 62.42 -5.76 36.13
CA VAL A 797 60.94 -5.82 36.11
C VAL A 797 60.39 -6.58 37.31
N SER A 798 61.08 -7.64 37.75
CA SER A 798 60.65 -8.58 38.80
C SER A 798 60.52 -7.98 40.20
N ASN A 799 61.17 -6.84 40.48
CA ASN A 799 61.00 -6.11 41.74
C ASN A 799 59.83 -5.10 41.69
N ILE A 800 59.36 -4.70 40.50
CA ILE A 800 58.21 -3.80 40.32
C ILE A 800 56.91 -4.61 40.22
N THR A 801 56.91 -5.73 39.48
CA THR A 801 55.71 -6.58 39.30
C THR A 801 55.31 -7.37 40.55
N LYS A 802 56.16 -7.41 41.58
CA LYS A 802 55.96 -8.18 42.82
C LYS A 802 54.85 -7.68 43.75
N ARG A 803 54.09 -6.65 43.39
CA ARG A 803 53.09 -6.00 44.27
C ARG A 803 51.63 -6.02 43.81
N PHE A 804 51.32 -6.21 42.52
CA PHE A 804 49.93 -6.43 42.05
C PHE A 804 49.93 -6.86 40.58
N ILE A 805 49.29 -8.00 40.22
CA ILE A 805 49.26 -8.45 38.80
C ILE A 805 48.40 -7.51 37.94
N MET A 806 47.45 -6.78 38.52
CA MET A 806 46.73 -5.72 37.79
C MET A 806 47.57 -4.47 37.48
N LYS A 807 48.81 -4.36 38.02
CA LYS A 807 49.81 -3.39 37.55
C LYS A 807 50.91 -4.02 36.68
N ASP A 808 50.80 -5.30 36.31
CA ASP A 808 51.58 -5.87 35.19
C ASP A 808 51.00 -5.35 33.85
N PRO A 809 51.80 -4.61 33.06
CA PRO A 809 51.33 -4.07 31.79
C PRO A 809 50.97 -5.17 30.78
N ARG A 810 51.54 -6.38 30.87
CA ARG A 810 51.25 -7.48 29.93
C ARG A 810 49.83 -8.02 30.12
N THR A 811 49.47 -8.36 31.35
CA THR A 811 48.15 -8.87 31.72
C THR A 811 47.05 -7.83 31.43
N MET A 812 47.28 -6.57 31.80
CA MET A 812 46.37 -5.46 31.47
C MET A 812 46.20 -5.24 29.97
N THR A 813 47.29 -5.25 29.19
CA THR A 813 47.25 -5.10 27.72
C THR A 813 46.38 -6.19 27.09
N ASN A 814 46.60 -7.44 27.50
CA ASN A 814 45.83 -8.58 27.00
C ASN A 814 44.34 -8.44 27.31
N LEU A 815 43.99 -7.99 28.53
CA LEU A 815 42.61 -7.78 28.96
C LEU A 815 41.91 -6.66 28.16
N TYR A 816 42.55 -5.51 27.94
CA TYR A 816 41.94 -4.42 27.17
C TYR A 816 41.81 -4.73 25.67
N LEU A 817 42.77 -5.45 25.07
CA LEU A 817 42.66 -5.93 23.70
C LEU A 817 41.45 -6.86 23.53
N ALA A 818 41.23 -7.79 24.46
CA ALA A 818 40.06 -8.67 24.46
C ALA A 818 38.74 -7.89 24.65
N LEU A 819 38.69 -6.97 25.63
CA LEU A 819 37.51 -6.15 25.93
C LEU A 819 37.04 -5.33 24.72
N PHE A 820 37.98 -4.62 24.06
CA PHE A 820 37.66 -3.85 22.85
C PHE A 820 37.28 -4.76 21.68
N TYR A 821 38.02 -5.86 21.45
CA TYR A 821 37.71 -6.81 20.37
C TYR A 821 36.27 -7.35 20.48
N ILE A 822 35.89 -7.89 21.64
CA ILE A 822 34.53 -8.43 21.89
C ILE A 822 33.46 -7.35 21.68
N THR A 823 33.67 -6.16 22.24
CA THR A 823 32.72 -5.05 22.14
C THR A 823 32.52 -4.58 20.69
N LEU A 824 33.60 -4.47 19.92
CA LEU A 824 33.57 -3.99 18.54
C LEU A 824 33.03 -5.03 17.55
N VAL A 825 33.25 -6.32 17.80
CA VAL A 825 32.62 -7.42 17.05
C VAL A 825 31.11 -7.45 17.29
N LEU A 826 30.66 -7.38 18.55
CA LEU A 826 29.23 -7.35 18.89
C LEU A 826 28.53 -6.11 18.33
N LEU A 827 29.15 -4.93 18.45
CA LEU A 827 28.67 -3.68 17.84
C LEU A 827 28.55 -3.81 16.32
N SER A 828 29.59 -4.32 15.66
CA SER A 828 29.61 -4.50 14.20
C SER A 828 28.55 -5.49 13.70
N LYS A 829 28.31 -6.57 14.46
CA LYS A 829 27.27 -7.57 14.17
C LYS A 829 25.87 -6.95 14.27
N GLN A 830 25.60 -6.22 15.33
CA GLN A 830 24.29 -5.59 15.55
C GLN A 830 24.00 -4.51 14.48
N ILE A 831 25.01 -3.77 14.03
CA ILE A 831 24.86 -2.78 12.95
C ILE A 831 24.54 -3.44 11.59
N ASP A 832 25.20 -4.54 11.22
CA ASP A 832 24.89 -5.25 9.95
C ASP A 832 23.51 -5.93 10.01
N TYR A 833 23.10 -6.47 11.18
CA TYR A 833 21.75 -6.98 11.40
C TYR A 833 20.67 -5.92 11.10
N TYR A 834 20.80 -4.69 11.63
CA TYR A 834 19.86 -3.61 11.30
C TYR A 834 19.88 -3.20 9.82
N CYS A 835 21.05 -3.16 9.19
CA CYS A 835 21.16 -2.84 7.76
C CYS A 835 20.50 -3.92 6.88
N ARG A 836 20.54 -5.19 7.30
CA ARG A 836 19.86 -6.30 6.63
C ARG A 836 18.35 -6.28 6.87
N LEU A 837 17.90 -5.96 8.09
CA LEU A 837 16.48 -5.80 8.42
C LEU A 837 15.82 -4.66 7.63
N ASP A 838 16.51 -3.52 7.47
CA ASP A 838 16.13 -2.42 6.58
C ASP A 838 15.93 -2.90 5.13
N CYS A 839 16.88 -3.68 4.60
CA CYS A 839 16.80 -4.23 3.25
C CYS A 839 15.58 -5.16 3.05
N LEU A 840 15.29 -6.03 4.02
CA LEU A 840 14.11 -6.91 3.99
C LEU A 840 12.80 -6.11 4.01
N GLN A 841 12.70 -5.10 4.87
CA GLN A 841 11.51 -4.24 4.94
C GLN A 841 11.28 -3.51 3.61
N LYS A 842 12.32 -2.89 3.04
CA LYS A 842 12.27 -2.22 1.73
C LYS A 842 11.78 -3.15 0.62
N ASN A 843 12.27 -4.38 0.56
CA ASN A 843 11.84 -5.35 -0.45
C ASN A 843 10.41 -5.85 -0.22
N LYS A 844 9.97 -6.04 1.04
CA LYS A 844 8.56 -6.36 1.35
C LYS A 844 7.62 -5.22 0.95
N PHE A 845 7.95 -3.97 1.29
CA PHE A 845 7.17 -2.80 0.90
C PHE A 845 7.10 -2.60 -0.63
N LYS A 846 8.23 -2.81 -1.33
CA LYS A 846 8.30 -2.79 -2.80
C LYS A 846 7.39 -3.85 -3.43
N LYS A 847 7.46 -5.10 -2.95
CA LYS A 847 6.61 -6.19 -3.45
C LYS A 847 5.12 -5.93 -3.19
N GLU A 848 4.73 -5.53 -1.97
CA GLU A 848 3.34 -5.17 -1.66
C GLU A 848 2.84 -3.96 -2.50
N HIS A 849 3.73 -3.09 -2.98
CA HIS A 849 3.39 -1.98 -3.89
C HIS A 849 3.26 -2.42 -5.36
N GLU A 850 4.12 -3.31 -5.84
CA GLU A 850 4.04 -3.90 -7.19
C GLU A 850 2.78 -4.79 -7.34
N GLU A 851 2.44 -5.55 -6.30
CA GLU A 851 1.16 -6.29 -6.17
C GLU A 851 -0.05 -5.35 -6.09
N PHE A 852 0.14 -4.12 -5.59
CA PHE A 852 -0.91 -3.11 -5.60
C PHE A 852 -1.12 -2.48 -6.97
N GLU A 853 -0.06 -1.97 -7.62
CA GLU A 853 -0.16 -1.32 -8.94
C GLU A 853 -0.78 -2.28 -9.97
N THR A 854 -0.44 -3.57 -9.92
CA THR A 854 -1.05 -4.59 -10.78
C THR A 854 -2.54 -4.80 -10.47
N MET A 855 -2.94 -4.86 -9.20
CA MET A 855 -4.35 -4.95 -8.80
C MET A 855 -5.16 -3.70 -9.17
N GLU A 856 -4.59 -2.50 -9.00
CA GLU A 856 -5.20 -1.20 -9.36
C GLU A 856 -5.50 -1.15 -10.86
N ASN A 857 -4.52 -1.52 -11.70
CA ASN A 857 -4.69 -1.56 -13.15
C ASN A 857 -5.73 -2.60 -13.59
N VAL A 858 -5.76 -3.80 -12.99
CA VAL A 858 -6.79 -4.82 -13.28
C VAL A 858 -8.18 -4.33 -12.87
N ASN A 859 -8.34 -3.80 -11.66
CA ASN A 859 -9.62 -3.23 -11.20
C ASN A 859 -10.11 -2.10 -12.12
N ARG A 860 -9.20 -1.22 -12.56
CA ARG A 860 -9.52 -0.11 -13.47
C ARG A 860 -9.99 -0.61 -14.84
N LEU A 861 -9.29 -1.58 -15.44
CA LEU A 861 -9.70 -2.20 -16.71
C LEU A 861 -11.07 -2.88 -16.61
N LEU A 862 -11.36 -3.56 -15.49
CA LEU A 862 -12.67 -4.14 -15.24
C LEU A 862 -13.79 -3.07 -15.15
N LEU A 863 -13.50 -1.91 -14.55
CA LEU A 863 -14.47 -0.82 -14.34
C LEU A 863 -14.72 0.01 -15.62
N GLU A 864 -13.67 0.30 -16.39
CA GLU A 864 -13.77 0.93 -17.72
C GLU A 864 -14.47 0.02 -18.75
N ASN A 865 -14.47 -1.30 -18.54
CA ASN A 865 -15.26 -2.23 -19.34
C ASN A 865 -16.76 -2.28 -18.96
N VAL A 866 -17.19 -1.63 -17.88
CA VAL A 866 -18.61 -1.56 -17.46
C VAL A 866 -19.22 -0.21 -17.79
N LEU A 867 -18.61 0.89 -17.32
CA LEU A 867 -19.13 2.25 -17.50
C LEU A 867 -18.47 2.94 -18.70
N PRO A 868 -19.14 3.87 -19.40
CA PRO A 868 -18.45 4.74 -20.37
C PRO A 868 -17.32 5.51 -19.69
N ALA A 869 -16.18 5.71 -20.36
CA ALA A 869 -15.01 6.36 -19.75
C ALA A 869 -15.31 7.78 -19.24
N HIS A 870 -16.18 8.53 -19.92
CA HIS A 870 -16.63 9.86 -19.50
C HIS A 870 -17.49 9.82 -18.23
N VAL A 871 -18.33 8.79 -18.06
CA VAL A 871 -19.12 8.56 -16.84
C VAL A 871 -18.23 8.06 -15.70
N ALA A 872 -17.29 7.16 -15.98
CA ALA A 872 -16.35 6.65 -14.99
C ALA A 872 -15.52 7.78 -14.37
N ALA A 873 -15.05 8.74 -15.18
CA ALA A 873 -14.33 9.92 -14.70
C ALA A 873 -15.14 10.78 -13.72
N HIS A 874 -16.46 10.88 -13.88
CA HIS A 874 -17.36 11.63 -12.99
C HIS A 874 -17.44 11.03 -11.57
N PHE A 875 -17.36 9.70 -11.44
CA PHE A 875 -17.47 9.00 -10.16
C PHE A 875 -16.12 8.60 -9.52
N ILE A 876 -15.00 8.75 -10.24
CA ILE A 876 -13.65 8.28 -9.81
C ILE A 876 -12.65 9.45 -9.64
N GLY A 877 -13.00 10.67 -10.06
CA GLY A 877 -12.10 11.84 -9.97
C GLY A 877 -11.88 12.40 -8.55
N ASP A 878 -10.82 13.20 -8.38
CA ASP A 878 -10.40 13.84 -7.10
C ASP A 878 -11.49 14.73 -6.45
N LYS A 879 -12.55 15.07 -7.18
CA LYS A 879 -13.76 15.71 -6.66
C LYS A 879 -14.96 14.77 -6.88
N LEU A 880 -15.22 13.93 -5.88
CA LEU A 880 -16.44 13.13 -5.80
C LEU A 880 -17.67 14.04 -5.70
N THR A 881 -18.31 14.33 -6.84
CA THR A 881 -19.63 14.95 -6.86
C THR A 881 -20.69 13.90 -6.52
N GLU A 882 -21.43 14.10 -5.43
CA GLU A 882 -22.46 13.16 -4.97
C GLU A 882 -23.75 13.18 -5.83
N ASP A 883 -23.74 13.88 -6.96
CA ASP A 883 -24.93 14.14 -7.77
C ASP A 883 -25.21 13.05 -8.81
N TRP A 884 -26.47 12.96 -9.23
CA TRP A 884 -26.93 11.97 -10.21
C TRP A 884 -26.37 12.30 -11.60
N TYR A 885 -25.60 11.40 -12.20
CA TYR A 885 -25.20 11.55 -13.61
C TYR A 885 -26.42 11.43 -14.53
N HIS A 886 -26.72 12.52 -15.23
CA HIS A 886 -27.78 12.65 -16.24
C HIS A 886 -27.30 13.60 -17.35
N GLN A 887 -27.59 13.28 -18.60
CA GLN A 887 -27.25 14.12 -19.76
C GLN A 887 -28.32 14.00 -20.84
N SER A 888 -28.73 15.14 -21.39
CA SER A 888 -29.62 15.20 -22.56
C SER A 888 -28.79 15.27 -23.84
N TYR A 889 -29.27 14.62 -24.90
CA TYR A 889 -28.68 14.72 -26.24
C TYR A 889 -29.80 14.87 -27.26
N ASP A 890 -29.70 15.88 -28.12
CA ASP A 890 -30.81 16.27 -29.01
C ASP A 890 -30.86 15.44 -30.30
N CYS A 891 -29.72 14.90 -30.73
CA CYS A 891 -29.62 13.97 -31.86
C CYS A 891 -28.63 12.83 -31.58
N VAL A 892 -29.16 11.63 -31.34
CA VAL A 892 -28.42 10.36 -31.21
C VAL A 892 -29.05 9.34 -32.14
N CYS A 893 -28.22 8.59 -32.86
CA CYS A 893 -28.67 7.46 -33.66
C CYS A 893 -28.66 6.19 -32.80
N VAL A 894 -29.76 5.44 -32.77
CA VAL A 894 -29.93 4.23 -31.93
C VAL A 894 -30.23 3.03 -32.84
N MET A 895 -29.51 1.93 -32.61
CA MET A 895 -29.66 0.68 -33.33
C MET A 895 -29.99 -0.48 -32.38
N PHE A 896 -30.97 -1.28 -32.77
CA PHE A 896 -31.19 -2.63 -32.25
C PHE A 896 -30.93 -3.63 -33.38
N ALA A 897 -29.98 -4.55 -33.17
CA ALA A 897 -29.68 -5.65 -34.08
C ALA A 897 -29.90 -6.98 -33.36
N SER A 898 -30.91 -7.75 -33.75
CA SER A 898 -31.20 -9.06 -33.15
C SER A 898 -30.80 -10.21 -34.07
N VAL A 899 -30.50 -11.37 -33.48
CA VAL A 899 -30.52 -12.67 -34.17
C VAL A 899 -31.79 -13.41 -33.72
N PRO A 900 -32.90 -13.36 -34.49
CA PRO A 900 -34.15 -14.02 -34.10
C PRO A 900 -34.01 -15.54 -34.12
N ASP A 901 -33.33 -16.07 -35.13
CA ASP A 901 -33.19 -17.51 -35.41
C ASP A 901 -32.44 -18.24 -34.28
N PHE A 902 -31.58 -17.53 -33.54
CA PHE A 902 -30.89 -18.06 -32.37
C PHE A 902 -31.87 -18.56 -31.28
N LYS A 903 -33.07 -17.98 -31.18
CA LYS A 903 -34.11 -18.41 -30.22
C LYS A 903 -34.74 -19.76 -30.60
N VAL A 904 -34.61 -20.19 -31.85
CA VAL A 904 -35.06 -21.50 -32.36
C VAL A 904 -33.93 -22.52 -32.28
N PHE A 905 -32.69 -22.09 -32.51
CA PHE A 905 -31.47 -22.90 -32.35
C PHE A 905 -31.17 -23.26 -30.88
N TYR A 906 -31.41 -22.33 -29.94
CA TYR A 906 -31.17 -22.56 -28.52
C TYR A 906 -32.03 -23.71 -27.98
N THR A 907 -31.36 -24.76 -27.51
CA THR A 907 -31.97 -26.02 -27.08
C THR A 907 -31.26 -26.56 -25.84
N GLU A 908 -32.02 -26.76 -24.76
CA GLU A 908 -31.51 -27.17 -23.44
C GLU A 908 -31.32 -28.70 -23.31
N CYS A 909 -30.80 -29.36 -24.35
CA CYS A 909 -30.56 -30.81 -24.38
C CYS A 909 -29.21 -31.20 -23.74
N ASP A 910 -29.11 -32.42 -23.18
CA ASP A 910 -27.88 -32.96 -22.57
C ASP A 910 -26.67 -32.90 -23.51
N VAL A 911 -26.87 -33.20 -24.80
CA VAL A 911 -25.83 -33.15 -25.84
C VAL A 911 -25.23 -31.74 -25.99
N ASN A 912 -26.04 -30.70 -25.82
CA ASN A 912 -25.63 -29.29 -25.83
C ASN A 912 -25.19 -28.78 -24.44
N LYS A 913 -25.00 -29.71 -23.48
CA LYS A 913 -24.77 -29.43 -22.05
C LYS A 913 -25.81 -28.46 -21.50
N GLU A 914 -27.07 -28.79 -21.73
CA GLU A 914 -28.24 -28.07 -21.21
C GLU A 914 -28.24 -26.59 -21.66
N GLY A 915 -27.83 -26.35 -22.92
CA GLY A 915 -27.78 -25.03 -23.56
C GLY A 915 -26.46 -24.25 -23.41
N LEU A 916 -25.48 -24.76 -22.64
CA LEU A 916 -24.20 -24.08 -22.42
C LEU A 916 -23.37 -23.93 -23.71
N GLU A 917 -23.40 -24.93 -24.60
CA GLU A 917 -22.68 -24.87 -25.88
C GLU A 917 -23.29 -23.82 -26.82
N CYS A 918 -24.63 -23.69 -26.83
CA CYS A 918 -25.33 -22.62 -27.56
C CYS A 918 -24.93 -21.22 -27.04
N LEU A 919 -24.77 -21.05 -25.72
CA LEU A 919 -24.29 -19.78 -25.15
C LEU A 919 -22.81 -19.49 -25.47
N ARG A 920 -21.96 -20.51 -25.72
CA ARG A 920 -20.61 -20.25 -26.22
C ARG A 920 -20.64 -19.70 -27.65
N LEU A 921 -21.48 -20.26 -28.53
CA LEU A 921 -21.65 -19.71 -29.89
C LEU A 921 -22.20 -18.27 -29.85
N LEU A 922 -23.16 -17.97 -28.97
CA LEU A 922 -23.62 -16.59 -28.75
C LEU A 922 -22.50 -15.68 -28.22
N ASN A 923 -21.66 -16.17 -27.32
CA ASN A 923 -20.52 -15.41 -26.81
C ASN A 923 -19.53 -15.03 -27.91
N GLU A 924 -19.21 -15.94 -28.83
CA GLU A 924 -18.36 -15.61 -29.98
C GLU A 924 -19.02 -14.59 -30.92
N ILE A 925 -20.32 -14.73 -31.22
CA ILE A 925 -21.07 -13.71 -32.01
C ILE A 925 -20.98 -12.32 -31.36
N ILE A 926 -21.20 -12.23 -30.05
CA ILE A 926 -21.13 -10.95 -29.32
C ILE A 926 -19.68 -10.45 -29.19
N ALA A 927 -18.68 -11.33 -29.11
CA ALA A 927 -17.26 -10.97 -29.10
C ALA A 927 -16.82 -10.38 -30.44
N ASP A 928 -17.16 -11.03 -31.56
CA ASP A 928 -16.90 -10.55 -32.93
C ASP A 928 -17.59 -9.21 -33.21
N PHE A 929 -18.77 -8.97 -32.63
CA PHE A 929 -19.45 -7.68 -32.69
C PHE A 929 -18.74 -6.61 -31.84
N ASP A 930 -18.23 -6.97 -30.66
CA ASP A 930 -17.44 -6.09 -29.80
C ASP A 930 -16.06 -5.74 -30.40
N GLU A 931 -15.46 -6.64 -31.19
CA GLU A 931 -14.22 -6.37 -31.93
C GLU A 931 -14.36 -5.23 -32.93
N LEU A 932 -15.53 -5.08 -33.58
CA LEU A 932 -15.75 -3.99 -34.53
C LEU A 932 -15.60 -2.62 -33.87
N LEU A 933 -15.96 -2.50 -32.57
CA LEU A 933 -15.80 -1.28 -31.77
C LEU A 933 -14.34 -0.98 -31.37
N LEU A 934 -13.36 -1.80 -31.78
CA LEU A 934 -11.92 -1.48 -31.72
C LEU A 934 -11.44 -0.74 -32.98
N LYS A 935 -12.19 -0.77 -34.09
CA LYS A 935 -11.80 -0.11 -35.35
C LYS A 935 -12.02 1.41 -35.23
N PRO A 936 -11.05 2.27 -35.62
CA PRO A 936 -11.18 3.73 -35.51
C PRO A 936 -12.44 4.32 -36.15
N LYS A 937 -12.91 3.75 -37.27
CA LYS A 937 -14.17 4.14 -37.96
C LYS A 937 -15.40 4.07 -37.05
N PHE A 938 -15.42 3.16 -36.08
CA PHE A 938 -16.55 2.92 -35.17
C PHE A 938 -16.30 3.47 -33.76
N SER A 939 -15.28 4.32 -33.57
CA SER A 939 -14.96 4.94 -32.27
C SER A 939 -16.08 5.85 -31.70
N GLY A 940 -16.97 6.37 -32.56
CA GLY A 940 -18.17 7.12 -32.17
C GLY A 940 -19.40 6.26 -31.84
N VAL A 941 -19.31 4.93 -31.98
CA VAL A 941 -20.38 3.97 -31.65
C VAL A 941 -20.15 3.39 -30.26
N GLU A 942 -21.11 3.56 -29.36
CA GLU A 942 -21.09 2.97 -28.02
C GLU A 942 -22.13 1.86 -27.89
N LYS A 943 -21.67 0.67 -27.48
CA LYS A 943 -22.53 -0.42 -27.01
C LYS A 943 -23.23 0.01 -25.73
N ILE A 944 -24.56 -0.11 -25.67
CA ILE A 944 -25.35 0.19 -24.46
C ILE A 944 -25.52 -1.08 -23.63
N LYS A 945 -26.07 -2.14 -24.24
CA LYS A 945 -26.33 -3.44 -23.60
C LYS A 945 -26.54 -4.53 -24.64
N THR A 946 -26.39 -5.79 -24.23
CA THR A 946 -27.02 -6.94 -24.90
C THR A 946 -28.35 -7.27 -24.22
N ILE A 947 -29.30 -7.87 -24.95
CA ILE A 947 -30.58 -8.36 -24.42
C ILE A 947 -30.90 -9.70 -25.10
N GLY A 948 -30.53 -10.81 -24.45
CA GLY A 948 -30.53 -12.12 -25.10
C GLY A 948 -29.64 -12.12 -26.36
N SER A 949 -30.22 -12.50 -27.51
CA SER A 949 -29.58 -12.44 -28.83
C SER A 949 -29.67 -11.07 -29.53
N THR A 950 -29.92 -9.98 -28.78
CA THR A 950 -30.04 -8.60 -29.30
C THR A 950 -28.88 -7.74 -28.86
N TYR A 951 -28.25 -7.04 -29.80
CA TYR A 951 -27.20 -6.04 -29.58
C TYR A 951 -27.80 -4.63 -29.68
N MET A 952 -27.61 -3.81 -28.66
CA MET A 952 -28.08 -2.41 -28.63
C MET A 952 -26.87 -1.47 -28.61
N ALA A 953 -26.80 -0.57 -29.59
CA ALA A 953 -25.74 0.43 -29.74
C ALA A 953 -26.32 1.81 -30.09
N ALA A 954 -25.55 2.87 -29.80
CA ALA A 954 -25.89 4.24 -30.14
C ALA A 954 -24.65 5.04 -30.60
N SER A 955 -24.84 6.05 -31.46
CA SER A 955 -23.79 6.97 -31.90
C SER A 955 -24.22 8.43 -31.71
N GLY A 956 -23.25 9.31 -31.42
CA GLY A 956 -23.47 10.72 -31.04
C GLY A 956 -23.33 11.03 -29.55
N LEU A 957 -23.27 10.01 -28.68
CA LEU A 957 -23.16 10.18 -27.21
C LEU A 957 -21.83 10.81 -26.73
N GLY A 958 -20.82 10.90 -27.60
CA GLY A 958 -19.51 11.48 -27.29
C GLY A 958 -19.42 13.01 -27.42
N VAL A 959 -20.49 13.70 -27.81
CA VAL A 959 -20.49 15.15 -28.03
C VAL A 959 -20.81 15.89 -26.74
N THR A 960 -19.94 16.81 -26.32
CA THR A 960 -20.25 17.80 -25.26
C THR A 960 -21.23 18.84 -25.79
N PRO A 961 -22.41 19.03 -25.17
CA PRO A 961 -23.36 20.04 -25.62
C PRO A 961 -22.81 21.46 -25.37
N GLY A 962 -22.99 22.37 -26.34
CA GLY A 962 -22.63 23.79 -26.21
C GLY A 962 -21.68 24.39 -27.25
N GLN A 963 -21.52 23.80 -28.45
CA GLN A 963 -20.74 24.40 -29.55
C GLN A 963 -21.51 24.52 -30.87
N GLU A 964 -22.81 24.86 -30.80
CA GLU A 964 -23.72 24.99 -31.94
C GLU A 964 -23.09 25.74 -33.14
N ASN A 965 -22.76 24.99 -34.19
CA ASN A 965 -22.29 25.48 -35.48
C ASN A 965 -22.83 24.56 -36.59
N ASN A 966 -22.93 25.06 -37.82
CA ASN A 966 -23.44 24.28 -38.96
C ASN A 966 -22.67 22.96 -39.21
N LEU A 967 -21.40 22.86 -38.80
CA LEU A 967 -20.62 21.60 -38.84
C LEU A 967 -21.27 20.46 -38.05
N ASP A 968 -22.11 20.74 -37.05
CA ASP A 968 -22.69 19.70 -36.20
C ASP A 968 -23.83 18.94 -36.89
N GLN A 969 -24.54 19.53 -37.87
CA GLN A 969 -25.52 18.78 -38.67
C GLN A 969 -24.84 17.75 -39.59
N GLU A 970 -23.78 18.14 -40.31
CA GLU A 970 -23.00 17.20 -41.13
C GLU A 970 -22.40 16.07 -40.26
N ARG A 971 -21.91 16.40 -39.07
CA ARG A 971 -21.43 15.40 -38.09
C ARG A 971 -22.53 14.47 -37.60
N GLN A 972 -23.73 14.98 -37.29
CA GLN A 972 -24.88 14.18 -36.87
C GLN A 972 -25.33 13.23 -37.98
N HIS A 973 -25.42 13.72 -39.22
CA HIS A 973 -25.70 12.89 -40.39
C HIS A 973 -24.62 11.80 -40.58
N ALA A 974 -23.34 12.15 -40.46
CA ALA A 974 -22.24 11.19 -40.49
C ALA A 974 -22.33 10.12 -39.37
N GLN A 975 -22.78 10.46 -38.15
CA GLN A 975 -23.01 9.46 -37.09
C GLN A 975 -24.13 8.46 -37.44
N ILE A 976 -25.14 8.89 -38.22
CA ILE A 976 -26.21 8.01 -38.72
C ILE A 976 -25.66 7.07 -39.80
N GLY A 977 -24.89 7.58 -40.76
CA GLY A 977 -24.19 6.75 -41.75
C GLY A 977 -23.23 5.74 -41.12
N ILE A 978 -22.42 6.15 -40.13
CA ILE A 978 -21.52 5.27 -39.37
C ILE A 978 -22.28 4.14 -38.66
N MET A 979 -23.54 4.36 -38.23
CA MET A 979 -24.36 3.30 -37.63
C MET A 979 -24.85 2.28 -38.69
N VAL A 980 -25.17 2.71 -39.91
CA VAL A 980 -25.48 1.79 -41.02
C VAL A 980 -24.24 0.98 -41.43
N GLU A 981 -23.09 1.64 -41.56
CA GLU A 981 -21.80 0.96 -41.79
C GLU A 981 -21.45 -0.05 -40.69
N PHE A 982 -21.82 0.24 -39.43
CA PHE A 982 -21.66 -0.68 -38.32
C PHE A 982 -22.60 -1.87 -38.44
N ALA A 983 -23.88 -1.66 -38.77
CA ALA A 983 -24.86 -2.72 -39.03
C ALA A 983 -24.43 -3.67 -40.17
N LEU A 984 -23.93 -3.12 -41.28
CA LEU A 984 -23.35 -3.91 -42.39
C LEU A 984 -22.10 -4.69 -41.94
N GLY A 985 -21.27 -4.09 -41.06
CA GLY A 985 -20.15 -4.76 -40.41
C GLY A 985 -20.58 -5.94 -39.53
N LEU A 986 -21.66 -5.80 -38.76
CA LEU A 986 -22.24 -6.87 -37.93
C LEU A 986 -22.78 -8.02 -38.81
N MET A 987 -23.48 -7.70 -39.90
CA MET A 987 -23.94 -8.70 -40.88
C MET A 987 -22.74 -9.49 -41.46
N THR A 988 -21.70 -8.77 -41.90
CA THR A 988 -20.47 -9.37 -42.45
C THR A 988 -19.75 -10.28 -41.45
N LYS A 989 -19.69 -9.90 -40.17
CA LYS A 989 -19.13 -10.74 -39.10
C LYS A 989 -19.98 -12.00 -38.86
N LEU A 990 -21.31 -11.87 -38.83
CA LEU A 990 -22.20 -13.02 -38.65
C LEU A 990 -22.12 -14.00 -39.83
N ASP A 991 -21.98 -13.52 -41.06
CA ASP A 991 -21.76 -14.37 -42.24
C ASP A 991 -20.44 -15.14 -42.19
N GLY A 992 -19.40 -14.58 -41.56
CA GLY A 992 -18.17 -15.31 -41.24
C GLY A 992 -18.44 -16.45 -40.26
N ILE A 993 -19.15 -16.18 -39.17
CA ILE A 993 -19.50 -17.19 -38.14
C ILE A 993 -20.43 -18.27 -38.72
N ASN A 994 -21.38 -17.92 -39.59
CA ASN A 994 -22.23 -18.86 -40.32
C ASN A 994 -21.40 -19.88 -41.10
N ARG A 995 -20.40 -19.42 -41.89
CA ARG A 995 -19.48 -20.29 -42.65
C ARG A 995 -18.65 -21.22 -41.76
N HIS A 996 -18.22 -20.75 -40.58
CA HIS A 996 -17.38 -21.55 -39.67
C HIS A 996 -18.19 -22.48 -38.73
N SER A 997 -19.47 -22.22 -38.52
CA SER A 997 -20.33 -23.01 -37.62
C SER A 997 -21.39 -23.85 -38.33
N PHE A 998 -21.45 -23.81 -39.67
CA PHE A 998 -22.46 -24.46 -40.51
C PHE A 998 -23.91 -24.01 -40.21
N ASN A 999 -24.08 -22.78 -39.70
CA ASN A 999 -25.38 -22.15 -39.46
C ASN A 999 -25.70 -21.11 -40.55
N ASN A 1000 -26.93 -20.60 -40.55
CA ASN A 1000 -27.40 -19.53 -41.42
C ASN A 1000 -28.24 -18.50 -40.64
N PHE A 1001 -27.68 -17.99 -39.55
CA PHE A 1001 -28.29 -16.96 -38.72
C PHE A 1001 -28.35 -15.63 -39.48
N ARG A 1002 -29.52 -14.96 -39.51
CA ARG A 1002 -29.65 -13.65 -40.17
C ARG A 1002 -29.98 -12.56 -39.15
N LEU A 1003 -29.28 -11.43 -39.22
CA LEU A 1003 -29.61 -10.26 -38.40
C LEU A 1003 -30.92 -9.63 -38.83
N ARG A 1004 -31.70 -9.15 -37.86
CA ARG A 1004 -32.79 -8.21 -38.05
C ARG A 1004 -32.38 -6.89 -37.40
N VAL A 1005 -32.33 -5.80 -38.17
CA VAL A 1005 -31.81 -4.51 -37.67
C VAL A 1005 -32.87 -3.43 -37.79
N GLY A 1006 -33.06 -2.67 -36.71
CA GLY A 1006 -33.85 -1.45 -36.68
C GLY A 1006 -33.01 -0.26 -36.23
N ILE A 1007 -33.05 0.83 -37.01
CA ILE A 1007 -32.34 2.08 -36.71
C ILE A 1007 -33.35 3.24 -36.68
N ASN A 1008 -33.20 4.13 -35.70
CA ASN A 1008 -33.86 5.44 -35.68
C ASN A 1008 -32.98 6.47 -34.97
N HIS A 1009 -33.07 7.74 -35.37
CA HIS A 1009 -32.35 8.85 -34.74
C HIS A 1009 -33.31 9.85 -34.06
N GLY A 1010 -32.75 10.76 -33.25
CA GLY A 1010 -33.49 11.80 -32.53
C GLY A 1010 -33.02 11.99 -31.08
N PRO A 1011 -33.79 12.72 -30.25
CA PRO A 1011 -33.38 13.04 -28.89
C PRO A 1011 -33.42 11.85 -27.93
N VAL A 1012 -32.47 11.79 -27.00
CA VAL A 1012 -32.38 10.78 -25.92
C VAL A 1012 -31.86 11.40 -24.62
N ILE A 1013 -32.15 10.72 -23.52
CA ILE A 1013 -31.66 11.04 -22.18
C ILE A 1013 -30.77 9.88 -21.74
N ALA A 1014 -29.51 10.17 -21.42
CA ALA A 1014 -28.59 9.21 -20.82
C ALA A 1014 -28.48 9.45 -19.30
N GLY A 1015 -28.15 8.41 -18.56
CA GLY A 1015 -27.94 8.52 -17.12
C GLY A 1015 -27.45 7.23 -16.48
N VAL A 1016 -27.13 7.30 -15.18
CA VAL A 1016 -26.81 6.12 -14.36
C VAL A 1016 -27.93 5.85 -13.37
N ILE A 1017 -28.40 4.60 -13.33
CA ILE A 1017 -29.48 4.17 -12.42
C ILE A 1017 -29.03 3.11 -11.41
N GLY A 1018 -29.42 3.33 -10.16
CA GLY A 1018 -29.43 2.34 -9.08
C GLY A 1018 -28.28 2.46 -8.09
N ALA A 1019 -28.63 2.44 -6.80
CA ALA A 1019 -27.72 2.68 -5.69
C ALA A 1019 -26.55 1.68 -5.58
N ARG A 1020 -26.85 0.40 -5.83
CA ARG A 1020 -25.97 -0.75 -5.53
C ARG A 1020 -25.57 -1.60 -6.75
N LYS A 1021 -26.18 -1.36 -7.91
CA LYS A 1021 -25.85 -2.01 -9.20
C LYS A 1021 -25.88 -0.97 -10.33
N PRO A 1022 -25.06 0.09 -10.25
CA PRO A 1022 -25.18 1.25 -11.13
C PRO A 1022 -25.05 0.86 -12.61
N GLN A 1023 -26.11 1.14 -13.38
CA GLN A 1023 -26.19 0.82 -14.80
C GLN A 1023 -26.30 2.12 -15.62
N TYR A 1024 -25.38 2.31 -16.56
CA TYR A 1024 -25.52 3.32 -17.61
C TYR A 1024 -26.49 2.82 -18.68
N ASP A 1025 -27.40 3.68 -19.12
CA ASP A 1025 -28.45 3.34 -20.08
C ASP A 1025 -29.01 4.62 -20.74
N ILE A 1026 -29.83 4.47 -21.79
CA ILE A 1026 -30.46 5.58 -22.52
C ILE A 1026 -31.98 5.38 -22.66
N TRP A 1027 -32.74 6.47 -22.48
CA TRP A 1027 -34.20 6.51 -22.59
C TRP A 1027 -34.67 7.57 -23.59
N GLY A 1028 -35.83 7.34 -24.19
CA GLY A 1028 -36.49 8.32 -25.06
C GLY A 1028 -37.39 7.66 -26.09
N ASN A 1029 -38.24 8.47 -26.74
CA ASN A 1029 -39.07 8.01 -27.85
C ASN A 1029 -38.21 7.39 -28.98
N THR A 1030 -37.03 7.95 -29.23
CA THR A 1030 -36.04 7.48 -30.22
C THR A 1030 -35.65 6.02 -30.01
N VAL A 1031 -35.34 5.64 -28.77
CA VAL A 1031 -34.97 4.26 -28.38
C VAL A 1031 -36.15 3.32 -28.59
N ASN A 1032 -37.34 3.74 -28.18
CA ASN A 1032 -38.57 2.97 -28.34
C ASN A 1032 -38.89 2.74 -29.84
N VAL A 1033 -38.77 3.76 -30.69
CA VAL A 1033 -39.00 3.63 -32.13
C VAL A 1033 -37.95 2.71 -32.78
N ALA A 1034 -36.67 2.84 -32.46
CA ALA A 1034 -35.62 1.95 -32.97
C ALA A 1034 -35.89 0.47 -32.60
N SER A 1035 -36.25 0.20 -31.35
CA SER A 1035 -36.66 -1.14 -30.90
C SER A 1035 -37.90 -1.66 -31.63
N ARG A 1036 -38.85 -0.78 -32.00
CA ARG A 1036 -40.01 -1.20 -32.80
C ARG A 1036 -39.64 -1.49 -34.25
N MET A 1037 -38.77 -0.69 -34.88
CA MET A 1037 -38.23 -0.96 -36.23
C MET A 1037 -37.55 -2.33 -36.29
N GLU A 1038 -36.76 -2.70 -35.27
CA GLU A 1038 -36.20 -4.05 -35.14
C GLU A 1038 -37.32 -5.08 -35.02
N SER A 1039 -38.22 -4.94 -34.04
CA SER A 1039 -39.23 -5.97 -33.77
C SER A 1039 -40.14 -6.27 -34.98
N THR A 1040 -40.42 -5.27 -35.82
CA THR A 1040 -41.21 -5.42 -37.05
C THR A 1040 -40.39 -5.85 -38.28
N GLY A 1041 -39.05 -5.78 -38.21
CA GLY A 1041 -38.15 -5.93 -39.34
C GLY A 1041 -38.16 -7.31 -40.02
N GLU A 1042 -37.62 -7.34 -41.24
CA GLU A 1042 -37.38 -8.56 -42.01
C GLU A 1042 -35.97 -9.13 -41.76
N LEU A 1043 -35.79 -10.45 -41.93
CA LEU A 1043 -34.50 -11.11 -41.75
C LEU A 1043 -33.51 -10.67 -42.84
N GLY A 1044 -32.32 -10.26 -42.43
CA GLY A 1044 -31.24 -9.77 -43.28
C GLY A 1044 -31.47 -8.37 -43.87
N LYS A 1045 -32.43 -7.60 -43.37
CA LYS A 1045 -32.66 -6.20 -43.78
C LYS A 1045 -32.42 -5.22 -42.62
N ILE A 1046 -32.11 -3.98 -42.97
CA ILE A 1046 -32.02 -2.83 -42.04
C ILE A 1046 -33.26 -1.97 -42.24
N GLN A 1047 -34.15 -1.90 -41.24
CA GLN A 1047 -35.35 -1.07 -41.26
C GLN A 1047 -35.11 0.30 -40.62
N VAL A 1048 -35.60 1.37 -41.27
CA VAL A 1048 -35.52 2.76 -40.82
C VAL A 1048 -36.86 3.49 -40.92
N THR A 1049 -36.97 4.60 -40.20
CA THR A 1049 -38.05 5.59 -40.32
C THR A 1049 -37.87 6.50 -41.54
N GLU A 1050 -38.96 7.11 -42.03
CA GLU A 1050 -38.91 8.09 -43.13
C GLU A 1050 -37.94 9.27 -42.88
N GLU A 1051 -37.84 9.75 -41.63
CA GLU A 1051 -36.91 10.83 -41.24
C GLU A 1051 -35.45 10.39 -41.39
N THR A 1052 -35.12 9.18 -40.91
CA THR A 1052 -33.78 8.59 -41.04
C THR A 1052 -33.47 8.26 -42.52
N CYS A 1053 -34.47 7.85 -43.30
CA CYS A 1053 -34.36 7.55 -44.73
C CYS A 1053 -33.83 8.75 -45.52
N LYS A 1054 -34.45 9.94 -45.34
CA LYS A 1054 -34.07 11.18 -46.05
C LYS A 1054 -32.63 11.62 -45.77
N ILE A 1055 -32.14 11.38 -44.55
CA ILE A 1055 -30.73 11.64 -44.20
C ILE A 1055 -29.81 10.62 -44.89
N LEU A 1056 -30.17 9.34 -44.90
CA LEU A 1056 -29.39 8.28 -45.56
C LEU A 1056 -29.34 8.47 -47.09
N GLU A 1057 -30.43 8.90 -47.71
CA GLU A 1057 -30.49 9.30 -49.13
C GLU A 1057 -29.52 10.48 -49.40
N SER A 1058 -29.47 11.50 -48.54
CA SER A 1058 -28.51 12.61 -48.66
C SER A 1058 -27.03 12.19 -48.48
N LEU A 1059 -26.79 11.01 -47.90
CA LEU A 1059 -25.46 10.41 -47.72
C LEU A 1059 -25.14 9.37 -48.82
N GLY A 1060 -26.02 9.19 -49.82
CA GLY A 1060 -25.83 8.29 -50.96
C GLY A 1060 -26.32 6.85 -50.76
N TYR A 1061 -27.04 6.54 -49.68
CA TYR A 1061 -27.65 5.22 -49.48
C TYR A 1061 -29.03 5.13 -50.14
N ALA A 1062 -29.20 4.19 -51.07
CA ALA A 1062 -30.51 3.87 -51.63
C ALA A 1062 -31.41 3.20 -50.57
N CYS A 1063 -32.70 3.55 -50.58
CA CYS A 1063 -33.69 3.00 -49.65
C CYS A 1063 -34.99 2.57 -50.38
N GLU A 1064 -35.52 1.41 -50.00
CA GLU A 1064 -36.78 0.84 -50.50
C GLU A 1064 -37.94 1.21 -49.56
N CYS A 1065 -39.04 1.74 -50.08
CA CYS A 1065 -40.22 2.05 -49.26
C CYS A 1065 -40.98 0.77 -48.89
N ARG A 1066 -40.99 0.42 -47.60
CA ARG A 1066 -41.75 -0.74 -47.08
C ARG A 1066 -43.25 -0.42 -46.93
N GLY A 1067 -43.59 0.84 -46.73
CA GLY A 1067 -44.97 1.30 -46.51
C GLY A 1067 -45.31 1.56 -45.04
N LEU A 1068 -46.61 1.58 -44.74
CA LEU A 1068 -47.14 1.90 -43.41
C LEU A 1068 -47.12 0.69 -42.48
N ILE A 1069 -46.46 0.84 -41.33
CA ILE A 1069 -46.36 -0.18 -40.27
C ILE A 1069 -46.96 0.39 -38.98
N LYS A 1070 -47.81 -0.39 -38.31
CA LYS A 1070 -48.49 0.00 -37.07
C LYS A 1070 -47.56 -0.12 -35.86
N VAL A 1071 -47.15 1.00 -35.29
CA VAL A 1071 -46.18 1.10 -34.19
C VAL A 1071 -46.90 1.48 -32.89
N LYS A 1072 -46.76 0.62 -31.86
CA LYS A 1072 -47.33 0.83 -30.51
C LYS A 1072 -46.89 2.18 -29.95
N GLY A 1073 -47.86 3.08 -29.68
CA GLY A 1073 -47.62 4.42 -29.15
C GLY A 1073 -47.40 5.53 -30.19
N LYS A 1074 -47.38 5.21 -31.50
CA LYS A 1074 -47.25 6.20 -32.59
C LYS A 1074 -48.36 6.14 -33.65
N GLY A 1075 -49.13 5.06 -33.71
CA GLY A 1075 -50.14 4.87 -34.76
C GLY A 1075 -49.53 4.14 -35.95
N GLU A 1076 -49.70 4.65 -37.16
CA GLU A 1076 -49.06 4.12 -38.36
C GLU A 1076 -47.89 5.02 -38.76
N LEU A 1077 -46.72 4.42 -38.99
CA LEU A 1077 -45.51 5.13 -39.45
C LEU A 1077 -45.09 4.57 -40.80
N ARG A 1078 -44.65 5.45 -41.71
CA ARG A 1078 -44.01 5.03 -42.95
C ARG A 1078 -42.57 4.57 -42.66
N THR A 1079 -42.24 3.41 -43.20
CA THR A 1079 -40.96 2.72 -42.94
C THR A 1079 -40.30 2.32 -44.24
N TYR A 1080 -38.97 2.22 -44.19
CA TYR A 1080 -38.11 1.95 -45.33
C TYR A 1080 -37.08 0.88 -44.98
N PHE A 1081 -36.56 0.20 -45.99
CA PHE A 1081 -35.38 -0.66 -45.88
C PHE A 1081 -34.18 0.02 -46.53
N VAL A 1082 -33.01 -0.01 -45.88
CA VAL A 1082 -31.77 0.42 -46.52
C VAL A 1082 -31.29 -0.69 -47.45
N CYS A 1083 -30.95 -0.35 -48.69
CA CYS A 1083 -30.46 -1.31 -49.68
C CYS A 1083 -29.04 -1.77 -49.30
N THR A 1084 -28.88 -3.06 -49.02
CA THR A 1084 -27.61 -3.68 -48.58
C THR A 1084 -26.69 -4.06 -49.75
N ASP A 1085 -27.21 -4.09 -50.97
CA ASP A 1085 -26.53 -4.67 -52.13
C ASP A 1085 -25.57 -3.67 -52.80
N THR A 1086 -24.33 -3.61 -52.34
CA THR A 1086 -23.24 -2.81 -52.97
C THR A 1086 -22.79 -3.34 -54.34
N ALA A 1087 -23.64 -4.12 -55.04
CA ALA A 1087 -23.35 -4.79 -56.30
C ALA A 1087 -23.84 -4.02 -57.55
N LYS A 1088 -24.66 -2.97 -57.38
CA LYS A 1088 -25.21 -2.18 -58.52
C LYS A 1088 -25.30 -0.67 -58.25
N SER A 1089 -24.14 -0.01 -58.21
CA SER A 1089 -24.02 1.43 -58.48
C SER A 1089 -22.67 1.76 -59.13
N GLN A 1090 -22.41 1.10 -60.28
CA GLN A 1090 -21.49 1.57 -61.30
C GLN A 1090 -22.22 1.60 -62.66
N VAL A 1091 -23.09 2.58 -62.79
CA VAL A 1091 -23.55 3.14 -64.06
C VAL A 1091 -23.44 4.67 -63.89
N LEU A 1092 -23.04 5.38 -64.95
CA LEU A 1092 -22.74 6.81 -64.92
C LEU A 1092 -23.98 7.68 -64.66
#